data_AF-A0A1G8UEQ9-F1
#
_entry.id   AF-A0A1G8UEQ9-F1
#
_cell.length_a   1.000
_cell.length_b   1.000
_cell.length_c   1.000
_cell.angle_alpha   90.00
_cell.angle_beta   90.00
_cell.angle_gamma   90.00
#
_symmetry.space_group_name_H-M   'P 1'
#
loop_
_entity.id
_entity.type
_entity.pdbx_description
1 polymer ?
#
loop_
_entity_poly.entity_id
_entity_poly.type
_entity_poly.pdbx_seq_one_letter_code
_entity_poly.pdbx_strand_id
1 'polypeptide(L)'
;MEKYTVREPTELQPDPDAGSKSVGTIEPGEELTGLKPLGEWMRVEVNRANGDVQSGWILAAAIEEIPGQTVKLYPEPFSDKFDVITGSVEWLNEPVENWRKATVEDAAGEHRGWINLNEMSDDGEPIVEAGEGSQLVLGVNEVYRRHLLKAQEITGIDAASLAALVDAEAGKKSSGIWNAEARNPRTSASGLTQFLSGTWLDLARKSSTLLNQVGKARGLITNLNAVASGRDKQRKLLDLRFDPELSIVTAAEYGLENLKTLVRAGVIPAEASDDDKARFMYLAHHEGPSGAIRFLKGTDTHSFDKLRRQIGGRQRKKYLKAAGHDPTRAYRLWLNDYLDKKIQPDRFRRKNVAGENSIVVANGTSLSNYSGAAIPLDELGGRIDLVKEIQAILGEQGYLDPPVDGLLGSISRWALEEFCKQNNLSLDDGFSRDIARTLVSPANPLPDIKAGNTWFDRVIAYMNDKGYWICRHPGCTNIVYLEGANPDGTLNDDRPNVFNDLRMAFSIDSRGALQVASWEGTTEPGRRYTERPLPNVTGAARIAFGQYKSWVVGFHRKSSPTGHEALVQVRPVAVYRDRNKDYKRLGDQLDQGLFGINQHCGYDNPIDNIGSSSAGCLVGRTKSGHREFMRMLKEDARYQALPSYRFMTAILPGEEVLR
;
A
#
# COMPACT_ATOMS: atom_id res chain seq x y z
N MET A 1 -13.34 16.98 38.43
CA MET A 1 -13.31 18.46 38.28
C MET A 1 -12.43 18.77 37.09
N GLU A 2 -12.81 19.73 36.24
CA GLU A 2 -11.95 20.19 35.14
C GLU A 2 -10.68 20.80 35.72
N LYS A 3 -9.52 20.29 35.33
CA LYS A 3 -8.21 20.82 35.72
C LYS A 3 -7.70 21.71 34.61
N TYR A 4 -6.99 22.78 34.94
CA TYR A 4 -6.56 23.78 33.98
C TYR A 4 -5.05 24.04 34.12
N THR A 5 -4.39 24.40 33.02
CA THR A 5 -2.97 24.79 32.95
C THR A 5 -2.79 25.92 31.94
N VAL A 6 -1.55 26.29 31.61
CA VAL A 6 -1.23 27.26 30.55
C VAL A 6 -0.54 26.59 29.36
N ARG A 7 -0.84 27.07 28.15
CA ARG A 7 -0.31 26.49 26.89
C ARG A 7 1.20 26.73 26.69
N GLU A 8 1.68 27.85 27.21
CA GLU A 8 3.07 28.29 27.14
C GLU A 8 3.44 29.03 28.43
N PRO A 9 4.73 29.19 28.76
CA PRO A 9 5.15 29.90 29.96
C PRO A 9 4.51 31.29 30.02
N THR A 10 3.64 31.52 31.01
CA THR A 10 2.77 32.70 31.09
C THR A 10 3.11 33.51 32.33
N GLU A 11 3.32 34.81 32.16
CA GLU A 11 3.60 35.71 33.28
C GLU A 11 2.36 35.92 34.15
N LEU A 12 2.49 35.66 35.45
CA LEU A 12 1.48 35.91 36.46
C LEU A 12 1.57 37.37 36.92
N GLN A 13 0.53 38.16 36.64
CA GLN A 13 0.48 39.57 36.98
C GLN A 13 -0.20 39.80 38.34
N PRO A 14 0.25 40.78 39.15
CA PRO A 14 -0.44 41.14 40.40
C PRO A 14 -1.81 41.79 40.14
N ASP A 15 -1.95 42.48 39.02
CA ASP A 15 -3.13 43.22 38.57
C ASP A 15 -3.46 42.86 37.10
N PRO A 16 -4.73 42.97 36.65
CA PRO A 16 -5.15 42.67 35.28
C PRO A 16 -4.75 43.80 34.30
N ASP A 17 -3.46 44.09 34.23
CA ASP A 17 -2.84 45.10 33.38
C ASP A 17 -1.54 44.55 32.78
N ALA A 18 -1.43 44.61 31.45
CA ALA A 18 -0.27 44.12 30.69
C ALA A 18 1.02 44.91 30.97
N GLY A 19 0.93 46.10 31.57
CA GLY A 19 2.09 46.90 31.99
C GLY A 19 2.63 46.54 33.38
N SER A 20 1.97 45.65 34.12
CA SER A 20 2.38 45.26 35.47
C SER A 20 3.70 44.48 35.46
N LYS A 21 4.49 44.62 36.53
CA LYS A 21 5.65 43.75 36.73
C LYS A 21 5.17 42.40 37.23
N SER A 22 5.46 41.37 36.45
CA SER A 22 5.19 39.97 36.79
C SER A 22 5.66 39.62 38.20
N VAL A 23 4.80 38.91 38.94
CA VAL A 23 5.09 38.34 40.27
C VAL A 23 5.54 36.89 40.21
N GLY A 24 5.57 36.29 39.02
CA GLY A 24 6.03 34.92 38.78
C GLY A 24 5.68 34.43 37.38
N THR A 25 6.19 33.27 36.99
CA THR A 25 5.86 32.64 35.70
C THR A 25 5.13 31.33 35.98
N ILE A 26 4.03 31.08 35.27
CA ILE A 26 3.34 29.79 35.27
C ILE A 26 3.91 28.97 34.12
N GLU A 27 4.41 27.78 34.41
CA GLU A 27 4.90 26.85 33.40
C GLU A 27 3.78 25.89 32.94
N PRO A 28 3.78 25.45 31.68
CA PRO A 28 2.86 24.41 31.21
C PRO A 28 2.95 23.16 32.09
N GLY A 29 1.79 22.65 32.53
CA GLY A 29 1.66 21.51 33.44
C GLY A 29 1.46 21.89 34.91
N GLU A 30 1.63 23.16 35.30
CA GLU A 30 1.22 23.62 36.63
C GLU A 30 -0.31 23.74 36.71
N GLU A 31 -0.92 23.18 37.76
CA GLU A 31 -2.38 23.15 37.94
C GLU A 31 -2.91 24.50 38.41
N LEU A 32 -3.88 25.04 37.66
CA LEU A 32 -4.61 26.26 37.95
C LEU A 32 -5.90 25.94 38.68
N THR A 33 -6.13 26.68 39.76
CA THR A 33 -7.35 26.61 40.57
C THR A 33 -7.90 28.03 40.81
N GLY A 34 -9.06 28.16 41.44
CA GLY A 34 -9.58 29.47 41.86
C GLY A 34 -9.93 30.45 40.73
N LEU A 35 -10.22 29.95 39.53
CA LEU A 35 -10.52 30.70 38.30
C LEU A 35 -11.64 31.74 38.51
N LYS A 36 -11.32 33.03 38.38
CA LYS A 36 -12.31 34.13 38.45
C LYS A 36 -12.12 35.12 37.27
N PRO A 37 -13.08 35.23 36.34
CA PRO A 37 -12.93 36.07 35.16
C PRO A 37 -13.14 37.57 35.43
N LEU A 38 -12.43 38.41 34.69
CA LEU A 38 -12.61 39.87 34.61
C LEU A 38 -12.23 40.37 33.21
N GLY A 39 -13.22 40.50 32.33
CA GLY A 39 -12.98 40.86 30.92
C GLY A 39 -12.14 39.79 30.21
N GLU A 40 -11.02 40.19 29.62
CA GLU A 40 -10.07 39.27 28.97
C GLU A 40 -9.10 38.60 29.96
N TRP A 41 -9.16 38.97 31.24
CA TRP A 41 -8.30 38.45 32.29
C TRP A 41 -8.99 37.38 33.12
N MET A 42 -8.18 36.45 33.63
CA MET A 42 -8.59 35.42 34.57
C MET A 42 -7.69 35.50 35.80
N ARG A 43 -8.29 35.61 36.98
CA ARG A 43 -7.57 35.41 38.22
C ARG A 43 -7.40 33.92 38.45
N VAL A 44 -6.19 33.48 38.76
CA VAL A 44 -5.83 32.09 39.00
C VAL A 44 -5.08 31.93 40.31
N GLU A 45 -5.19 30.76 40.90
CA GLU A 45 -4.36 30.28 42.00
C GLU A 45 -3.52 29.11 41.49
N VAL A 46 -2.19 29.25 41.57
CA VAL A 46 -1.21 28.28 41.06
C VAL A 46 -0.61 27.54 42.25
N ASN A 47 -0.78 26.23 42.28
CA ASN A 47 -0.13 25.36 43.26
C ASN A 47 1.27 25.00 42.77
N ARG A 48 2.30 25.56 43.40
CA ARG A 48 3.70 25.29 43.04
C ARG A 48 4.15 23.94 43.60
N ALA A 49 5.13 23.32 42.94
CA ALA A 49 5.69 22.03 43.35
C ALA A 49 6.31 22.01 44.78
N ASN A 50 6.61 23.18 45.35
CA ASN A 50 7.10 23.34 46.72
C ASN A 50 5.98 23.50 47.77
N GLY A 51 4.70 23.48 47.36
CA GLY A 51 3.53 23.66 48.22
C GLY A 51 3.08 25.11 48.40
N ASP A 52 3.76 26.08 47.79
CA ASP A 52 3.33 27.49 47.83
C ASP A 52 2.16 27.74 46.86
N VAL A 53 1.15 28.47 47.33
CA VAL A 53 0.04 28.92 46.50
C VAL A 53 0.26 30.38 46.14
N GLN A 54 0.38 30.68 44.85
CA GLN A 54 0.47 32.05 44.35
C GLN A 54 -0.78 32.41 43.57
N SER A 55 -1.35 33.58 43.85
CA SER A 55 -2.52 34.09 43.12
C SER A 55 -2.16 35.32 42.30
N GLY A 56 -2.74 35.44 41.11
CA GLY A 56 -2.57 36.60 40.25
C GLY A 56 -3.46 36.52 39.01
N TRP A 57 -3.17 37.34 38.01
CA TRP A 57 -3.95 37.49 36.79
C TRP A 57 -3.15 37.06 35.56
N ILE A 58 -3.82 36.33 34.67
CA ILE A 58 -3.34 35.98 33.34
C ILE A 58 -4.43 36.27 32.30
N LEU A 59 -4.07 36.32 31.02
CA LEU A 59 -5.09 36.39 29.98
C LEU A 59 -5.84 35.07 29.91
N ALA A 60 -7.18 35.14 29.83
CA ALA A 60 -8.02 33.94 29.75
C ALA A 60 -7.67 33.06 28.54
N ALA A 61 -7.18 33.66 27.46
CA ALA A 61 -6.71 32.96 26.27
C ALA A 61 -5.44 32.11 26.49
N ALA A 62 -4.72 32.32 27.58
CA ALA A 62 -3.53 31.53 27.92
C ALA A 62 -3.88 30.20 28.63
N ILE A 63 -5.13 30.06 29.07
CA ILE A 63 -5.60 28.91 29.84
C ILE A 63 -5.99 27.78 28.89
N GLU A 64 -5.52 26.58 29.23
CA GLU A 64 -5.82 25.34 28.54
C GLU A 64 -6.35 24.33 29.56
N GLU A 65 -7.37 23.56 29.20
CA GLU A 65 -7.87 22.47 30.04
C GLU A 65 -6.84 21.32 30.00
N ILE A 66 -6.51 20.74 31.16
CA ILE A 66 -5.74 19.50 31.24
C ILE A 66 -6.70 18.37 30.87
N PRO A 67 -6.53 17.70 29.71
CA PRO A 67 -7.40 16.61 29.32
C PRO A 67 -7.29 15.48 30.35
N GLY A 68 -8.41 14.94 30.80
CA GLY A 68 -8.41 13.72 31.62
C GLY A 68 -7.75 12.57 30.87
N GLN A 69 -6.98 11.75 31.58
CA GLN A 69 -6.23 10.64 31.00
C GLN A 69 -7.17 9.44 30.80
N THR A 70 -7.25 8.90 29.58
CA THR A 70 -8.21 7.82 29.23
C THR A 70 -7.62 6.43 29.41
N VAL A 71 -7.65 5.87 30.61
CA VAL A 71 -6.98 4.60 30.90
C VAL A 71 -7.92 3.40 30.82
N LYS A 72 -7.39 2.24 30.40
CA LYS A 72 -8.02 0.94 30.65
C LYS A 72 -7.75 0.54 32.09
N LEU A 73 -8.79 0.52 32.92
CA LEU A 73 -8.73 0.15 34.33
C LEU A 73 -9.24 -1.28 34.51
N TYR A 74 -8.33 -2.18 34.83
CA TYR A 74 -8.61 -3.60 35.00
C TYR A 74 -8.90 -3.93 36.48
N PRO A 75 -9.83 -4.83 36.80
CA PRO A 75 -10.08 -5.22 38.20
C PRO A 75 -8.88 -5.96 38.81
N GLU A 76 -8.11 -6.69 37.98
CA GLU A 76 -6.86 -7.38 38.33
C GLU A 76 -5.94 -7.52 37.11
N PRO A 77 -4.63 -7.72 37.27
CA PRO A 77 -3.70 -7.95 36.16
C PRO A 77 -4.12 -9.13 35.28
N PHE A 78 -3.93 -9.00 33.95
CA PHE A 78 -4.28 -10.01 32.93
C PHE A 78 -5.77 -10.34 32.79
N SER A 79 -6.68 -9.54 33.37
CA SER A 79 -8.12 -9.72 33.17
C SER A 79 -8.52 -9.40 31.73
N ASP A 80 -9.40 -10.22 31.13
CA ASP A 80 -10.04 -9.92 29.84
C ASP A 80 -11.12 -8.83 29.96
N LYS A 81 -11.43 -8.37 31.18
CA LYS A 81 -12.43 -7.33 31.47
C LYS A 81 -11.72 -6.08 31.97
N PHE A 82 -12.13 -4.93 31.45
CA PHE A 82 -11.65 -3.61 31.87
C PHE A 82 -12.72 -2.57 31.64
N ASP A 83 -12.65 -1.49 32.42
CA ASP A 83 -13.40 -0.27 32.19
C ASP A 83 -12.49 0.76 31.52
N VAL A 84 -13.03 1.53 30.57
CA VAL A 84 -12.30 2.66 29.96
C VAL A 84 -12.76 3.92 30.68
N ILE A 85 -11.85 4.57 31.39
CA ILE A 85 -12.17 5.69 32.27
C ILE A 85 -11.28 6.87 31.92
N THR A 86 -11.90 8.02 31.69
CA THR A 86 -11.22 9.30 31.43
C THR A 86 -11.27 10.15 32.68
N GLY A 87 -10.13 10.34 33.34
CA GLY A 87 -10.06 11.05 34.61
C GLY A 87 -8.63 11.34 35.06
N SER A 88 -8.46 11.90 36.26
CA SER A 88 -7.13 12.08 36.85
C SER A 88 -6.64 10.79 37.50
N VAL A 89 -5.44 10.34 37.14
CA VAL A 89 -4.86 9.08 37.62
C VAL A 89 -3.91 9.32 38.80
N GLU A 90 -4.14 8.63 39.91
CA GLU A 90 -3.28 8.57 41.09
C GLU A 90 -2.73 7.15 41.28
N TRP A 91 -1.42 7.00 41.45
CA TRP A 91 -0.76 5.70 41.57
C TRP A 91 -0.64 5.25 43.04
N LEU A 92 -1.19 4.08 43.36
CA LEU A 92 -1.30 3.64 44.77
C LEU A 92 -0.10 2.82 45.27
N ASN A 93 0.55 2.02 44.40
CA ASN A 93 1.60 1.06 44.78
C ASN A 93 2.79 1.05 43.81
N GLU A 94 3.89 0.37 44.17
CA GLU A 94 4.97 -0.01 43.24
C GLU A 94 4.46 -0.99 42.16
N PRO A 95 4.97 -0.92 40.92
CA PRO A 95 4.54 -1.79 39.83
C PRO A 95 4.93 -3.26 40.06
N VAL A 96 4.05 -4.17 39.65
CA VAL A 96 4.31 -5.62 39.58
C VAL A 96 4.43 -5.98 38.10
N GLU A 97 5.64 -6.30 37.66
CA GLU A 97 5.98 -6.41 36.23
C GLU A 97 5.58 -5.13 35.46
N ASN A 98 4.70 -5.27 34.46
CA ASN A 98 4.15 -4.16 33.66
C ASN A 98 2.78 -3.68 34.16
N TRP A 99 2.35 -4.02 35.37
CA TRP A 99 1.06 -3.62 35.92
C TRP A 99 1.21 -2.74 37.15
N ARG A 100 0.40 -1.69 37.26
CA ARG A 100 0.41 -0.81 38.43
C ARG A 100 -1.00 -0.48 38.89
N LYS A 101 -1.20 -0.49 40.21
CA LYS A 101 -2.49 -0.17 40.81
C LYS A 101 -2.70 1.34 40.84
N ALA A 102 -3.88 1.78 40.43
CA ALA A 102 -4.24 3.19 40.33
C ALA A 102 -5.67 3.47 40.80
N THR A 103 -5.87 4.71 41.22
CA THR A 103 -7.17 5.36 41.36
C THR A 103 -7.36 6.31 40.17
N VAL A 104 -8.53 6.30 39.55
CA VAL A 104 -8.93 7.24 38.49
C VAL A 104 -10.15 8.01 38.98
N GLU A 105 -10.07 9.33 39.06
CA GLU A 105 -11.20 10.19 39.47
C GLU A 105 -11.82 10.88 38.25
N ASP A 106 -13.11 10.67 38.04
CA ASP A 106 -13.89 11.29 36.96
C ASP A 106 -15.09 12.09 37.51
N ALA A 107 -16.02 12.50 36.64
CA ALA A 107 -17.23 13.22 37.06
C ALA A 107 -18.25 12.34 37.82
N ALA A 108 -18.14 11.02 37.73
CA ALA A 108 -19.03 10.04 38.36
C ALA A 108 -18.49 9.52 39.71
N GLY A 109 -17.18 9.63 39.97
CA GLY A 109 -16.57 9.33 41.27
C GLY A 109 -15.15 8.77 41.17
N GLU A 110 -14.71 8.12 42.25
CA GLU A 110 -13.40 7.46 42.35
C GLU A 110 -13.49 6.00 41.88
N HIS A 111 -12.64 5.61 40.92
CA HIS A 111 -12.55 4.26 40.37
C HIS A 111 -11.19 3.63 40.69
N ARG A 112 -11.15 2.38 41.15
CA ARG A 112 -9.90 1.71 41.55
C ARG A 112 -9.66 0.42 40.77
N GLY A 113 -8.43 0.25 40.27
CA GLY A 113 -8.03 -0.94 39.54
C GLY A 113 -6.55 -0.95 39.18
N TRP A 114 -6.21 -1.70 38.13
CA TRP A 114 -4.86 -1.90 37.63
C TRP A 114 -4.75 -1.36 36.21
N ILE A 115 -3.62 -0.75 35.90
CA ILE A 115 -3.30 -0.24 34.55
C ILE A 115 -2.06 -0.97 34.05
N ASN A 116 -2.09 -1.40 32.79
CA ASN A 116 -0.94 -2.00 32.12
C ASN A 116 -0.03 -0.89 31.57
N LEU A 117 1.18 -0.78 32.12
CA LEU A 117 2.18 0.22 31.74
C LEU A 117 2.71 0.04 30.31
N ASN A 118 2.60 -1.16 29.72
CA ASN A 118 2.93 -1.38 28.30
C ASN A 118 1.83 -0.86 27.36
N GLU A 119 0.67 -0.49 27.90
CA GLU A 119 -0.44 0.17 27.20
C GLU A 119 -0.45 1.67 27.51
N MET A 120 0.67 2.22 28.00
CA MET A 120 0.88 3.64 28.28
C MET A 120 2.17 4.12 27.63
N SER A 121 2.19 5.38 27.21
CA SER A 121 3.38 6.08 26.69
C SER A 121 4.25 6.60 27.84
N ASP A 122 5.48 7.04 27.53
CA ASP A 122 6.42 7.60 28.52
C ASP A 122 5.88 8.87 29.21
N ASP A 123 4.93 9.57 28.57
CA ASP A 123 4.27 10.79 29.09
C ASP A 123 2.99 10.47 29.86
N GLY A 124 2.72 9.19 30.13
CA GLY A 124 1.51 8.71 30.81
C GLY A 124 0.32 8.53 29.87
N GLU A 125 0.27 9.14 28.69
CA GLU A 125 -0.89 8.97 27.80
C GLU A 125 -1.14 7.49 27.43
N PRO A 126 -2.40 7.02 27.39
CA PRO A 126 -2.72 5.66 26.97
C PRO A 126 -2.19 5.42 25.56
N ILE A 127 -1.59 4.26 25.33
CA ILE A 127 -1.42 3.73 23.98
C ILE A 127 -2.82 3.34 23.53
N VAL A 128 -3.52 4.32 22.96
CA VAL A 128 -4.78 4.11 22.27
C VAL A 128 -4.47 3.10 21.16
N GLU A 129 -4.95 1.86 21.31
CA GLU A 129 -5.25 1.05 20.14
C GLU A 129 -6.16 1.93 19.30
N ALA A 130 -5.62 2.51 18.23
CA ALA A 130 -6.39 3.33 17.32
C ALA A 130 -7.56 2.46 16.85
N GLY A 131 -8.73 2.72 17.44
CA GLY A 131 -9.97 2.01 17.17
C GLY A 131 -10.24 2.00 15.68
N GLU A 132 -10.74 0.87 15.18
CA GLU A 132 -11.53 0.63 13.96
C GLU A 132 -11.35 1.50 12.67
N GLY A 133 -10.32 2.35 12.55
CA GLY A 133 -10.22 3.39 11.53
C GLY A 133 -8.83 3.58 10.92
N SER A 134 -7.75 3.05 11.51
CA SER A 134 -6.45 3.05 10.82
C SER A 134 -6.44 1.98 9.72
N GLN A 135 -6.51 2.44 8.47
CA GLN A 135 -6.36 1.60 7.28
C GLN A 135 -4.94 1.02 7.16
N LEU A 136 -3.94 1.46 7.93
CA LEU A 136 -2.54 1.03 7.75
C LEU A 136 -2.29 -0.41 8.22
N VAL A 137 -1.64 -1.23 7.39
CA VAL A 137 -1.26 -2.65 7.64
C VAL A 137 0.24 -2.83 7.38
N LEU A 138 1.02 -3.22 8.40
CA LEU A 138 2.48 -3.34 8.26
C LEU A 138 3.00 -4.78 8.44
N GLY A 139 2.17 -5.69 8.94
CA GLY A 139 2.56 -7.07 9.21
C GLY A 139 3.76 -7.14 10.15
N VAL A 140 4.83 -7.81 9.74
CA VAL A 140 6.07 -7.91 10.55
C VAL A 140 6.75 -6.56 10.81
N ASN A 141 6.37 -5.50 10.09
CA ASN A 141 6.92 -4.15 10.24
C ASN A 141 6.09 -3.25 11.17
N GLU A 142 5.16 -3.83 11.94
CA GLU A 142 4.28 -3.11 12.86
C GLU A 142 5.03 -2.23 13.88
N VAL A 143 6.24 -2.64 14.25
CA VAL A 143 7.16 -1.86 15.10
C VAL A 143 7.44 -0.44 14.58
N TYR A 144 7.23 -0.19 13.28
CA TYR A 144 7.43 1.11 12.65
C TYR A 144 6.14 1.94 12.51
N ARG A 145 4.97 1.46 12.95
CA ARG A 145 3.67 2.16 12.81
C ARG A 145 3.72 3.59 13.31
N ARG A 146 4.15 3.80 14.55
CA ARG A 146 4.17 5.12 15.18
C ARG A 146 4.97 6.14 14.37
N HIS A 147 6.08 5.71 13.79
CA HIS A 147 6.96 6.58 13.00
C HIS A 147 6.36 6.94 11.65
N LEU A 148 5.59 6.03 11.04
CA LEU A 148 4.85 6.27 9.80
C LEU A 148 3.65 7.19 10.03
N LEU A 149 2.91 7.01 11.14
CA LEU A 149 1.80 7.89 11.51
C LEU A 149 2.28 9.31 11.82
N LYS A 150 3.40 9.44 12.55
CA LYS A 150 4.04 10.74 12.78
C LYS A 150 4.48 11.41 11.48
N ALA A 151 5.04 10.63 10.55
CA ALA A 151 5.42 11.15 9.24
C ALA A 151 4.19 11.58 8.40
N GLN A 152 3.07 10.84 8.49
CA GLN A 152 1.80 11.24 7.89
C GLN A 152 1.28 12.54 8.48
N GLU A 153 1.29 12.68 9.81
CA GLU A 153 0.84 13.90 10.50
C GLU A 153 1.65 15.13 10.05
N ILE A 154 2.98 15.00 9.97
CA ILE A 154 3.87 16.10 9.59
C ILE A 154 3.70 16.50 8.11
N THR A 155 3.47 15.53 7.22
CA THR A 155 3.53 15.77 5.77
C THR A 155 2.18 15.83 5.09
N GLY A 156 1.13 15.34 5.74
CA GLY A 156 -0.18 15.11 5.13
C GLY A 156 -0.21 13.99 4.09
N ILE A 157 0.83 13.17 3.99
CA ILE A 157 0.91 12.03 3.05
C ILE A 157 0.52 10.76 3.79
N ASP A 158 -0.45 10.02 3.25
CA ASP A 158 -0.92 8.75 3.81
C ASP A 158 0.23 7.79 4.21
N ALA A 159 0.09 7.19 5.40
CA ALA A 159 1.10 6.34 6.00
C ALA A 159 1.35 5.06 5.20
N ALA A 160 0.37 4.56 4.45
CA ALA A 160 0.56 3.39 3.59
C ALA A 160 1.43 3.74 2.38
N SER A 161 1.28 4.95 1.84
CA SER A 161 2.17 5.52 0.83
C SER A 161 3.60 5.69 1.33
N LEU A 162 3.77 6.21 2.55
CA LEU A 162 5.09 6.33 3.19
C LEU A 162 5.70 4.95 3.49
N ALA A 163 4.89 3.98 3.90
CA ALA A 163 5.33 2.60 4.13
C ALA A 163 5.85 1.95 2.84
N ALA A 164 5.23 2.20 1.70
CA ALA A 164 5.70 1.72 0.40
C ALA A 164 7.04 2.32 -0.01
N LEU A 165 7.26 3.60 0.28
CA LEU A 165 8.55 4.26 0.07
C LEU A 165 9.64 3.60 0.93
N VAL A 166 9.35 3.41 2.23
CA VAL A 166 10.30 2.76 3.16
C VAL A 166 10.58 1.31 2.75
N ASP A 167 9.56 0.54 2.36
CA ASP A 167 9.74 -0.86 1.94
C ASP A 167 10.63 -1.03 0.71
N ALA A 168 10.60 -0.05 -0.19
CA ALA A 168 11.41 -0.05 -1.40
C ALA A 168 12.90 0.22 -1.11
N GLU A 169 13.20 1.04 -0.10
CA GLU A 169 14.57 1.43 0.26
C GLU A 169 15.18 0.52 1.34
N ALA A 170 14.37 0.04 2.28
CA ALA A 170 14.87 -0.66 3.44
C ALA A 170 15.53 -1.99 3.07
N GLY A 171 16.76 -2.19 3.55
CA GLY A 171 17.30 -3.54 3.69
C GLY A 171 16.38 -4.36 4.60
N LYS A 172 16.23 -5.67 4.35
CA LYS A 172 15.35 -6.53 5.13
C LYS A 172 16.16 -7.57 5.88
N LYS A 173 15.82 -7.79 7.16
CA LYS A 173 16.32 -8.93 7.94
C LYS A 173 15.74 -10.23 7.37
N SER A 174 16.29 -11.39 7.75
CA SER A 174 15.77 -12.70 7.32
C SER A 174 14.29 -12.91 7.70
N SER A 175 13.83 -12.26 8.77
CA SER A 175 12.44 -12.24 9.23
C SER A 175 11.50 -11.37 8.37
N GLY A 176 12.03 -10.63 7.38
CA GLY A 176 11.26 -9.68 6.57
C GLY A 176 11.10 -8.29 7.20
N ILE A 177 11.51 -8.12 8.47
CA ILE A 177 11.50 -6.82 9.16
C ILE A 177 12.48 -5.86 8.48
N TRP A 178 12.07 -4.62 8.26
CA TRP A 178 12.94 -3.56 7.78
C TRP A 178 14.13 -3.36 8.72
N ASN A 179 15.32 -3.26 8.15
CA ASN A 179 16.54 -3.20 8.91
C ASN A 179 16.96 -1.74 9.10
N ALA A 180 16.62 -1.16 10.25
CA ALA A 180 17.03 0.20 10.59
C ALA A 180 18.56 0.37 10.62
N GLU A 181 19.32 -0.70 10.80
CA GLU A 181 20.78 -0.70 10.84
C GLU A 181 21.41 -0.97 9.46
N ALA A 182 20.62 -1.00 8.38
CA ALA A 182 21.11 -1.30 7.04
C ALA A 182 22.16 -0.29 6.58
N ARG A 183 23.27 -0.79 6.03
CA ARG A 183 24.35 -0.01 5.43
C ARG A 183 24.64 -0.51 4.02
N ASN A 184 24.80 0.41 3.10
CA ASN A 184 25.24 0.06 1.74
C ASN A 184 26.78 -0.13 1.73
N PRO A 185 27.30 -1.25 1.21
CA PRO A 185 28.75 -1.51 1.20
C PRO A 185 29.53 -0.64 0.19
N ARG A 186 28.85 0.06 -0.71
CA ARG A 186 29.47 0.83 -1.82
C ARG A 186 29.27 2.34 -1.70
N THR A 187 28.34 2.79 -0.85
CA THR A 187 27.99 4.21 -0.71
C THR A 187 27.82 4.56 0.76
N SER A 188 27.66 5.86 1.07
CA SER A 188 27.35 6.31 2.43
C SER A 188 25.88 6.15 2.83
N ALA A 189 25.08 5.45 2.01
CA ALA A 189 23.67 5.19 2.25
C ALA A 189 23.48 4.31 3.50
N SER A 190 22.60 4.74 4.40
CA SER A 190 22.38 4.08 5.69
C SER A 190 20.96 4.34 6.21
N GLY A 191 20.47 3.44 7.06
CA GLY A 191 19.15 3.56 7.69
C GLY A 191 18.03 2.87 6.91
N LEU A 192 16.80 3.02 7.41
CA LEU A 192 15.59 2.48 6.77
C LEU A 192 15.37 3.02 5.36
N THR A 193 15.81 4.26 5.11
CA THR A 193 15.56 4.98 3.85
C THR A 193 16.83 5.29 3.08
N GLN A 194 17.94 4.58 3.40
CA GLN A 194 19.20 4.59 2.64
C GLN A 194 19.78 5.98 2.31
N PHE A 195 19.62 6.96 3.22
CA PHE A 195 20.11 8.32 3.02
C PHE A 195 21.63 8.40 2.90
N LEU A 196 22.11 9.13 1.88
CA LEU A 196 23.53 9.51 1.74
C LEU A 196 23.93 10.57 2.79
N SER A 197 25.21 10.58 3.19
CA SER A 197 25.69 11.51 4.22
C SER A 197 25.49 12.98 3.85
N GLY A 198 25.69 13.35 2.57
CA GLY A 198 25.52 14.72 2.10
C GLY A 198 24.06 15.18 2.25
N THR A 199 23.13 14.43 1.65
CA THR A 199 21.69 14.71 1.71
C THR A 199 21.18 14.80 3.15
N TRP A 200 21.64 13.90 4.03
CA TRP A 200 21.25 13.92 5.44
C TRP A 200 21.70 15.20 6.15
N LEU A 201 22.95 15.64 5.93
CA LEU A 201 23.47 16.88 6.51
C LEU A 201 22.77 18.12 5.94
N ASP A 202 22.37 18.10 4.67
CA ASP A 202 21.60 19.19 4.08
C ASP A 202 20.20 19.30 4.69
N LEU A 203 19.52 18.17 4.90
CA LEU A 203 18.20 18.12 5.54
C LEU A 203 18.27 18.53 7.02
N ALA A 204 19.33 18.16 7.73
CA ALA A 204 19.56 18.56 9.12
C ALA A 204 19.77 20.08 9.28
N ARG A 205 20.13 20.81 8.22
CA ARG A 205 20.27 22.28 8.22
C ARG A 205 18.98 23.01 7.91
N LYS A 206 17.90 22.31 7.53
CA LYS A 206 16.62 22.95 7.21
C LYS A 206 15.80 23.08 8.48
N SER A 207 15.52 24.31 8.91
CA SER A 207 14.77 24.57 10.15
C SER A 207 13.36 23.96 10.19
N SER A 208 12.79 23.65 9.03
CA SER A 208 11.48 23.03 8.90
C SER A 208 11.47 21.52 9.19
N THR A 209 12.62 20.86 9.31
CA THR A 209 12.67 19.40 9.49
C THR A 209 12.70 19.01 10.96
N LEU A 210 12.05 17.89 11.30
CA LEU A 210 12.17 17.30 12.64
C LEU A 210 13.64 16.97 12.97
N LEU A 211 14.43 16.55 11.97
CA LEU A 211 15.85 16.27 12.12
C LEU A 211 16.65 17.49 12.60
N ASN A 212 16.32 18.69 12.13
CA ASN A 212 16.96 19.92 12.60
C ASN A 212 16.61 20.21 14.06
N GLN A 213 15.32 20.08 14.42
CA GLN A 213 14.83 20.33 15.78
C GLN A 213 15.49 19.39 16.78
N VAL A 214 15.50 18.08 16.49
CA VAL A 214 16.18 17.08 17.31
C VAL A 214 17.70 17.30 17.31
N GLY A 215 18.27 17.69 16.18
CA GLY A 215 19.68 18.07 16.08
C GLY A 215 20.06 19.22 17.01
N LYS A 216 19.21 20.24 17.14
CA LYS A 216 19.41 21.37 18.07
C LYS A 216 19.29 20.93 19.52
N ALA A 217 18.24 20.18 19.85
CA ALA A 217 18.02 19.66 21.20
C ALA A 217 19.21 18.79 21.69
N ARG A 218 19.83 18.04 20.79
CA ARG A 218 21.01 17.21 21.08
C ARG A 218 22.36 17.95 20.95
N GLY A 219 22.36 19.26 20.67
CA GLY A 219 23.58 20.07 20.49
C GLY A 219 24.44 19.68 19.28
N LEU A 220 23.83 18.99 18.30
CA LEU A 220 24.42 18.53 17.04
C LEU A 220 24.24 19.54 15.90
N ILE A 221 23.20 20.37 15.98
CA ILE A 221 22.92 21.52 15.11
C ILE A 221 22.92 22.79 15.97
N THR A 222 23.49 23.88 15.45
CA THR A 222 23.52 25.18 16.13
C THR A 222 22.19 25.92 15.98
N ASN A 223 21.96 26.95 16.79
CA ASN A 223 20.78 27.82 16.66
C ASN A 223 20.66 28.47 15.27
N LEU A 224 21.79 28.68 14.59
CA LEU A 224 21.87 29.19 13.21
C LEU A 224 21.71 28.09 12.13
N ASN A 225 21.21 26.91 12.50
CA ASN A 225 21.01 25.76 11.62
C ASN A 225 22.29 25.22 10.95
N ALA A 226 23.46 25.47 11.53
CA ALA A 226 24.72 24.89 11.06
C ALA A 226 25.03 23.58 11.78
N VAL A 227 25.75 22.65 11.13
CA VAL A 227 26.26 21.46 11.80
C VAL A 227 27.27 21.87 12.85
N ALA A 228 27.09 21.44 14.10
CA ALA A 228 27.96 21.82 15.20
C ALA A 228 29.38 21.29 14.97
N SER A 229 30.38 22.14 15.26
CA SER A 229 31.79 21.82 15.07
C SER A 229 32.24 20.60 15.89
N GLY A 230 33.04 19.74 15.27
CA GLY A 230 33.63 18.55 15.90
C GLY A 230 33.26 17.25 15.19
N ARG A 231 34.27 16.43 14.89
CA ARG A 231 34.09 15.14 14.20
C ARG A 231 33.13 14.19 14.94
N ASP A 232 33.11 14.26 16.26
CA ASP A 232 32.20 13.46 17.10
C ASP A 232 30.73 13.86 16.91
N LYS A 233 30.43 15.16 16.89
CA LYS A 233 29.07 15.68 16.69
C LYS A 233 28.55 15.37 15.30
N GLN A 234 29.39 15.54 14.27
CA GLN A 234 29.02 15.18 12.90
C GLN A 234 28.73 13.68 12.77
N ARG A 235 29.53 12.81 13.41
CA ARG A 235 29.28 11.36 13.44
C ARG A 235 27.94 11.04 14.11
N LYS A 236 27.69 11.59 15.31
CA LYS A 236 26.41 11.43 16.03
C LYS A 236 25.21 11.90 15.21
N LEU A 237 25.33 13.00 14.48
CA LEU A 237 24.29 13.49 13.58
C LEU A 237 24.02 12.52 12.41
N LEU A 238 25.08 11.95 11.83
CA LEU A 238 24.96 10.94 10.78
C LEU A 238 24.40 9.60 11.28
N ASP A 239 24.65 9.26 12.55
CA ASP A 239 24.13 8.06 13.20
C ASP A 239 22.62 8.15 13.47
N LEU A 240 22.03 9.35 13.45
CA LEU A 240 20.56 9.52 13.49
C LEU A 240 19.84 8.89 12.29
N ARG A 241 20.55 8.46 11.24
CA ARG A 241 19.96 7.64 10.16
C ARG A 241 19.53 6.25 10.63
N PHE A 242 20.11 5.76 11.73
CA PHE A 242 19.75 4.47 12.33
C PHE A 242 18.58 4.61 13.31
N ASP A 243 18.18 5.84 13.64
CA ASP A 243 16.97 6.12 14.40
C ASP A 243 15.75 5.95 13.47
N PRO A 244 14.84 4.98 13.74
CA PRO A 244 13.72 4.70 12.86
C PRO A 244 12.80 5.89 12.64
N GLU A 245 12.56 6.70 13.67
CA GLU A 245 11.70 7.87 13.57
C GLU A 245 12.30 8.89 12.64
N LEU A 246 13.54 9.30 12.92
CA LEU A 246 14.21 10.32 12.15
C LEU A 246 14.43 9.85 10.71
N SER A 247 14.74 8.58 10.48
CA SER A 247 14.91 8.04 9.12
C SER A 247 13.62 8.10 8.30
N ILE A 248 12.47 7.76 8.89
CA ILE A 248 11.16 7.74 8.20
C ILE A 248 10.64 9.16 8.00
N VAL A 249 10.59 9.97 9.06
CA VAL A 249 10.09 11.35 9.00
C VAL A 249 10.92 12.20 8.03
N THR A 250 12.25 12.11 8.10
CA THR A 250 13.13 12.86 7.19
C THR A 250 12.93 12.43 5.73
N ALA A 251 12.61 11.16 5.46
CA ALA A 251 12.29 10.71 4.10
C ALA A 251 10.96 11.26 3.60
N ALA A 252 9.96 11.33 4.47
CA ALA A 252 8.67 11.94 4.14
C ALA A 252 8.81 13.44 3.85
N GLU A 253 9.51 14.19 4.71
CA GLU A 253 9.76 15.63 4.54
C GLU A 253 10.56 15.92 3.27
N TYR A 254 11.62 15.13 3.00
CA TYR A 254 12.41 15.26 1.79
C TYR A 254 11.59 14.94 0.54
N GLY A 255 10.76 13.90 0.60
CA GLY A 255 9.84 13.56 -0.48
C GLY A 255 8.84 14.68 -0.75
N LEU A 256 8.26 15.31 0.29
CA LEU A 256 7.35 16.45 0.15
C LEU A 256 8.03 17.66 -0.52
N GLU A 257 9.29 17.95 -0.18
CA GLU A 257 10.07 19.00 -0.83
C GLU A 257 10.34 18.69 -2.31
N ASN A 258 10.65 17.44 -2.61
CA ASN A 258 10.82 16.97 -3.98
C ASN A 258 9.53 17.10 -4.78
N LEU A 259 8.38 16.71 -4.22
CA LEU A 259 7.06 16.89 -4.84
C LEU A 259 6.80 18.36 -5.17
N LYS A 260 7.04 19.28 -4.23
CA LYS A 260 6.93 20.73 -4.49
C LYS A 260 7.81 21.18 -5.65
N THR A 261 9.02 20.63 -5.76
CA THR A 261 9.94 20.92 -6.87
C THR A 261 9.41 20.39 -8.22
N LEU A 262 8.86 19.18 -8.23
CA LEU A 262 8.27 18.57 -9.43
C LEU A 262 7.00 19.29 -9.89
N VAL A 263 6.13 19.70 -8.95
CA VAL A 263 4.94 20.51 -9.23
C VAL A 263 5.33 21.85 -9.85
N ARG A 264 6.28 22.58 -9.24
CA ARG A 264 6.79 23.85 -9.80
C ARG A 264 7.41 23.70 -11.19
N ALA A 265 8.02 22.54 -11.47
CA ALA A 265 8.59 22.23 -12.78
C ALA A 265 7.54 21.84 -13.84
N GLY A 266 6.26 21.72 -13.45
CA GLY A 266 5.14 21.37 -14.32
C GLY A 266 5.17 19.91 -14.82
N VAL A 267 5.85 19.02 -14.09
CA VAL A 267 5.99 17.60 -14.50
C VAL A 267 5.07 16.64 -13.75
N ILE A 268 4.39 17.11 -12.70
CA ILE A 268 3.34 16.39 -11.97
C ILE A 268 2.22 17.37 -11.56
N PRO A 269 0.97 16.92 -11.41
CA PRO A 269 -0.12 17.77 -10.91
C PRO A 269 0.05 18.10 -9.42
N ALA A 270 -0.43 19.27 -8.99
CA ALA A 270 -0.42 19.67 -7.58
C ALA A 270 -1.29 18.76 -6.71
N GLU A 271 -2.43 18.33 -7.26
CA GLU A 271 -3.43 17.48 -6.61
C GLU A 271 -3.21 15.98 -6.87
N ALA A 272 -1.95 15.55 -7.06
CA ALA A 272 -1.65 14.13 -7.23
C ALA A 272 -2.16 13.31 -6.02
N SER A 273 -2.69 12.12 -6.28
CA SER A 273 -3.09 11.21 -5.20
C SER A 273 -1.89 10.84 -4.33
N ASP A 274 -2.11 10.44 -3.08
CA ASP A 274 -1.01 10.06 -2.19
C ASP A 274 -0.22 8.84 -2.70
N ASP A 275 -0.83 7.99 -3.53
CA ASP A 275 -0.15 6.86 -4.17
C ASP A 275 0.78 7.31 -5.29
N ASP A 276 0.29 8.25 -6.10
CA ASP A 276 1.08 8.90 -7.14
C ASP A 276 2.25 9.68 -6.50
N LYS A 277 1.99 10.38 -5.38
CA LYS A 277 3.01 11.07 -4.59
C LYS A 277 4.12 10.11 -4.13
N ALA A 278 3.79 8.94 -3.60
CA ALA A 278 4.80 7.95 -3.17
C ALA A 278 5.74 7.55 -4.32
N ARG A 279 5.19 7.39 -5.53
CA ARG A 279 5.97 7.06 -6.73
C ARG A 279 6.92 8.19 -7.11
N PHE A 280 6.45 9.44 -7.11
CA PHE A 280 7.28 10.60 -7.43
C PHE A 280 8.34 10.88 -6.36
N MET A 281 7.99 10.65 -5.09
CA MET A 281 8.94 10.73 -3.98
C MET A 281 10.08 9.73 -4.18
N TYR A 282 9.78 8.47 -4.50
CA TYR A 282 10.82 7.48 -4.80
C TYR A 282 11.65 7.88 -6.02
N LEU A 283 11.02 8.27 -7.12
CA LEU A 283 11.72 8.67 -8.33
C LEU A 283 12.70 9.82 -8.06
N ALA A 284 12.27 10.86 -7.35
CA ALA A 284 13.12 11.99 -6.97
C ALA A 284 14.15 11.63 -5.90
N HIS A 285 13.85 10.69 -5.01
CA HIS A 285 14.81 10.17 -4.05
C HIS A 285 15.96 9.42 -4.78
N HIS A 286 15.60 8.57 -5.73
CA HIS A 286 16.53 7.72 -6.48
C HIS A 286 17.35 8.50 -7.52
N GLU A 287 16.70 9.35 -8.32
CA GLU A 287 17.37 10.11 -9.40
C GLU A 287 17.93 11.47 -8.96
N GLY A 288 17.52 11.95 -7.78
CA GLY A 288 17.59 13.36 -7.42
C GLY A 288 16.51 14.20 -8.15
N PRO A 289 16.16 15.39 -7.63
CA PRO A 289 15.07 16.20 -8.18
C PRO A 289 15.25 16.55 -9.67
N SER A 290 16.43 17.00 -10.06
CA SER A 290 16.73 17.35 -11.45
C SER A 290 16.75 16.12 -12.37
N GLY A 291 17.15 14.96 -11.85
CA GLY A 291 17.11 13.69 -12.58
C GLY A 291 15.67 13.24 -12.82
N ALA A 292 14.82 13.31 -11.80
CA ALA A 292 13.40 13.01 -11.89
C ALA A 292 12.66 13.93 -12.87
N ILE A 293 12.96 15.24 -12.88
CA ILE A 293 12.38 16.17 -13.87
C ILE A 293 12.75 15.75 -15.29
N ARG A 294 14.02 15.44 -15.57
CA ARG A 294 14.44 14.99 -16.90
C ARG A 294 13.77 13.67 -17.28
N PHE A 295 13.68 12.74 -16.32
CA PHE A 295 13.02 11.46 -16.52
C PHE A 295 11.53 11.65 -16.87
N LEU A 296 10.79 12.47 -16.13
CA LEU A 296 9.38 12.73 -16.41
C LEU A 296 9.17 13.49 -17.72
N LYS A 297 10.12 14.34 -18.13
CA LYS A 297 10.11 15.04 -19.43
C LYS A 297 10.60 14.19 -20.61
N GLY A 298 11.16 13.01 -20.37
CA GLY A 298 11.79 12.19 -21.43
C GLY A 298 13.11 12.77 -21.99
N THR A 299 13.73 13.72 -21.29
CA THR A 299 14.96 14.41 -21.74
C THR A 299 16.23 13.86 -21.07
N ASP A 300 16.10 12.78 -20.31
CA ASP A 300 17.22 12.08 -19.70
C ASP A 300 18.04 11.31 -20.73
N THR A 301 19.36 11.28 -20.54
CA THR A 301 20.27 10.42 -21.29
C THR A 301 21.02 9.52 -20.32
N HIS A 302 21.09 8.23 -20.62
CA HIS A 302 21.75 7.26 -19.75
C HIS A 302 22.74 6.43 -20.52
N SER A 303 23.98 6.39 -20.00
CA SER A 303 25.02 5.53 -20.55
C SER A 303 24.77 4.08 -20.19
N PHE A 304 25.31 3.17 -21.02
CA PHE A 304 25.35 1.75 -20.70
C PHE A 304 26.00 1.47 -19.35
N ASP A 305 26.97 2.28 -18.92
CA ASP A 305 27.58 2.15 -17.60
C ASP A 305 26.66 2.54 -16.44
N LYS A 306 25.76 3.52 -16.62
CA LYS A 306 24.71 3.79 -15.61
C LYS A 306 23.77 2.59 -15.50
N LEU A 307 23.34 2.06 -16.65
CA LEU A 307 22.49 0.87 -16.73
C LEU A 307 23.16 -0.35 -16.07
N ARG A 308 24.45 -0.57 -16.34
CA ARG A 308 25.24 -1.68 -15.76
C ARG A 308 25.40 -1.59 -14.25
N ARG A 309 25.50 -0.37 -13.70
CA ARG A 309 25.61 -0.15 -12.25
C ARG A 309 24.30 -0.42 -11.51
N GLN A 310 23.17 -0.12 -12.15
CA GLN A 310 21.85 -0.26 -11.54
C GLN A 310 21.21 -1.62 -11.79
N ILE A 311 21.52 -2.28 -12.91
CA ILE A 311 20.82 -3.48 -13.36
C ILE A 311 21.76 -4.67 -13.51
N GLY A 312 21.41 -5.78 -12.85
CA GLY A 312 22.09 -7.06 -12.98
C GLY A 312 22.10 -7.61 -14.41
N GLY A 313 23.14 -8.38 -14.76
CA GLY A 313 23.45 -8.77 -16.14
C GLY A 313 22.29 -9.40 -16.94
N ARG A 314 21.47 -10.23 -16.30
CA ARG A 314 20.32 -10.90 -16.94
C ARG A 314 19.19 -9.92 -17.26
N GLN A 315 18.79 -9.10 -16.28
CA GLN A 315 17.76 -8.08 -16.46
C GLN A 315 18.20 -7.02 -17.48
N ARG A 316 19.46 -6.59 -17.44
CA ARG A 316 20.01 -5.63 -18.40
C ARG A 316 19.85 -6.10 -19.84
N LYS A 317 20.19 -7.37 -20.14
CA LYS A 317 19.99 -7.95 -21.49
C LYS A 317 18.53 -7.92 -21.93
N LYS A 318 17.59 -8.20 -21.01
CA LYS A 318 16.14 -8.15 -21.28
C LYS A 318 15.70 -6.74 -21.71
N TYR A 319 16.01 -5.71 -20.91
CA TYR A 319 15.57 -4.35 -21.22
C TYR A 319 16.27 -3.76 -22.44
N LEU A 320 17.56 -4.08 -22.66
CA LEU A 320 18.24 -3.66 -23.89
C LEU A 320 17.60 -4.26 -25.13
N LYS A 321 17.26 -5.56 -25.10
CA LYS A 321 16.55 -6.18 -26.22
C LYS A 321 15.20 -5.48 -26.48
N ALA A 322 14.42 -5.23 -25.43
CA ALA A 322 13.12 -4.55 -25.52
C ALA A 322 13.23 -3.08 -25.99
N ALA A 323 14.40 -2.46 -25.80
CA ALA A 323 14.68 -1.07 -26.14
C ALA A 323 15.37 -0.88 -27.50
N GLY A 324 15.49 -1.92 -28.34
CA GLY A 324 16.24 -1.83 -29.59
C GLY A 324 17.74 -1.56 -29.37
N HIS A 325 18.29 -2.06 -28.26
CA HIS A 325 19.66 -1.85 -27.79
C HIS A 325 20.01 -0.42 -27.34
N ASP A 326 19.03 0.48 -27.24
CA ASP A 326 19.24 1.82 -26.68
C ASP A 326 19.34 1.79 -25.13
N PRO A 327 20.46 2.25 -24.52
CA PRO A 327 20.63 2.21 -23.08
C PRO A 327 19.72 3.15 -22.28
N THR A 328 19.32 4.29 -22.85
CA THR A 328 18.42 5.26 -22.22
C THR A 328 17.02 4.69 -22.12
N ARG A 329 16.48 4.21 -23.24
CA ARG A 329 15.17 3.56 -23.29
C ARG A 329 15.14 2.30 -22.44
N ALA A 330 16.22 1.52 -22.41
CA ALA A 330 16.33 0.36 -21.52
C ALA A 330 16.28 0.75 -20.03
N TYR A 331 16.94 1.85 -19.65
CA TYR A 331 16.91 2.37 -18.29
C TYR A 331 15.51 2.82 -17.89
N ARG A 332 14.83 3.58 -18.77
CA ARG A 332 13.47 4.08 -18.55
C ARG A 332 12.47 2.94 -18.38
N LEU A 333 12.55 1.91 -19.23
CA LEU A 333 11.71 0.71 -19.11
C LEU A 333 11.95 0.00 -17.77
N TRP A 334 13.20 -0.14 -17.35
CA TRP A 334 13.54 -0.75 -16.08
C TRP A 334 13.05 0.04 -14.88
N LEU A 335 13.29 1.36 -14.83
CA LEU A 335 12.94 2.17 -13.67
C LEU A 335 11.43 2.25 -13.48
N ASN A 336 10.66 2.37 -14.57
CA ASN A 336 9.20 2.30 -14.50
C ASN A 336 8.74 0.93 -13.99
N ASP A 337 9.24 -0.17 -14.56
CA ASP A 337 8.90 -1.52 -14.10
C ASP A 337 9.35 -1.78 -12.64
N TYR A 338 10.43 -1.15 -12.19
CA TYR A 338 10.89 -1.20 -10.80
C TYR A 338 9.91 -0.48 -9.88
N LEU A 339 9.54 0.76 -10.21
CA LEU A 339 8.57 1.56 -9.47
C LEU A 339 7.23 0.80 -9.35
N ASP A 340 6.74 0.23 -10.44
CA ASP A 340 5.49 -0.56 -10.49
C ASP A 340 5.57 -1.83 -9.64
N LYS A 341 6.77 -2.34 -9.37
CA LYS A 341 6.94 -3.53 -8.53
C LYS A 341 7.15 -3.19 -7.06
N LYS A 342 7.72 -2.03 -6.76
CA LYS A 342 8.25 -1.70 -5.44
C LYS A 342 7.42 -0.67 -4.70
N ILE A 343 6.89 0.34 -5.38
CA ILE A 343 6.08 1.36 -4.77
C ILE A 343 4.62 0.93 -4.85
N GLN A 344 4.15 0.33 -3.76
CA GLN A 344 2.84 -0.30 -3.68
C GLN A 344 2.11 0.05 -2.37
N PRO A 345 1.60 1.29 -2.25
CA PRO A 345 0.89 1.79 -1.06
C PRO A 345 -0.25 0.86 -0.61
N ASP A 346 -1.03 0.33 -1.54
CA ASP A 346 -2.12 -0.62 -1.26
C ASP A 346 -1.69 -1.89 -0.50
N ARG A 347 -0.41 -2.28 -0.54
CA ARG A 347 0.07 -3.42 0.28
C ARG A 347 0.02 -3.12 1.77
N PHE A 348 -0.04 -1.84 2.11
CA PHE A 348 -0.05 -1.33 3.46
C PHE A 348 -1.42 -0.75 3.83
N ARG A 349 -2.47 -1.02 3.05
CA ARG A 349 -3.86 -0.67 3.41
C ARG A 349 -4.69 -1.91 3.73
N ARG A 350 -5.54 -1.82 4.73
CA ARG A 350 -6.70 -2.70 4.93
C ARG A 350 -7.57 -2.50 3.70
N LYS A 351 -8.00 -3.56 3.04
CA LYS A 351 -8.95 -3.38 1.94
C LYS A 351 -10.36 -3.42 2.49
N ASN A 352 -11.15 -2.44 2.06
CA ASN A 352 -12.59 -2.53 2.20
C ASN A 352 -13.10 -3.74 1.41
N VAL A 353 -14.06 -4.46 1.98
CA VAL A 353 -14.82 -5.52 1.30
C VAL A 353 -15.44 -4.90 0.04
N ALA A 354 -15.30 -5.58 -1.09
CA ALA A 354 -15.79 -5.11 -2.38
C ALA A 354 -17.28 -4.76 -2.29
N GLY A 355 -17.63 -3.50 -2.61
CA GLY A 355 -19.03 -3.06 -2.58
C GLY A 355 -19.28 -1.60 -2.97
N GLU A 356 -18.35 -0.66 -2.79
CA GLU A 356 -18.63 0.76 -3.05
C GLU A 356 -17.46 1.47 -3.74
N ASN A 357 -17.81 2.39 -4.65
CA ASN A 357 -16.98 3.22 -5.53
C ASN A 357 -16.64 2.64 -6.92
N SER A 358 -17.69 2.27 -7.65
CA SER A 358 -17.74 2.57 -9.08
C SER A 358 -17.73 4.09 -9.25
N ILE A 359 -16.59 4.68 -9.57
CA ILE A 359 -16.53 6.10 -9.94
C ILE A 359 -17.27 6.25 -11.27
N VAL A 360 -18.47 6.81 -11.20
CA VAL A 360 -19.15 7.39 -12.35
C VAL A 360 -18.34 8.63 -12.74
N VAL A 361 -17.56 8.54 -13.82
CA VAL A 361 -16.90 9.73 -14.37
C VAL A 361 -17.95 10.57 -15.10
N ALA A 362 -18.11 11.80 -14.63
CA ALA A 362 -19.00 12.81 -15.16
C ALA A 362 -18.68 13.13 -16.64
N ASN A 363 -19.74 13.39 -17.40
CA ASN A 363 -19.71 13.75 -18.82
C ASN A 363 -18.75 14.93 -19.13
N GLY A 364 -17.75 14.65 -19.99
CA GLY A 364 -16.87 15.62 -20.64
C GLY A 364 -15.39 15.22 -20.63
N THR A 365 -14.95 14.29 -21.50
CA THR A 365 -13.55 13.81 -21.55
C THR A 365 -12.60 14.82 -22.20
N SER A 366 -11.39 14.98 -21.66
CA SER A 366 -10.29 15.78 -22.25
C SER A 366 -9.92 15.28 -23.66
N LEU A 367 -10.02 13.96 -23.88
CA LEU A 367 -9.80 13.32 -25.18
C LEU A 367 -10.72 13.82 -26.30
N SER A 368 -12.00 14.08 -26.01
CA SER A 368 -12.97 14.57 -27.02
C SER A 368 -12.63 15.98 -27.53
N ASN A 369 -11.93 16.76 -26.70
CA ASN A 369 -11.49 18.12 -26.99
C ASN A 369 -10.01 18.21 -27.40
N TYR A 370 -9.32 17.08 -27.56
CA TYR A 370 -7.92 17.07 -27.95
C TYR A 370 -7.73 17.71 -29.34
N SER A 371 -7.07 18.87 -29.38
CA SER A 371 -6.83 19.64 -30.61
C SER A 371 -5.35 19.99 -30.84
N GLY A 372 -4.44 19.45 -30.01
CA GLY A 372 -3.01 19.71 -30.10
C GLY A 372 -2.30 18.91 -31.19
N ALA A 373 -1.02 19.24 -31.44
CA ALA A 373 -0.11 18.43 -32.26
C ALA A 373 0.04 17.02 -31.67
N ALA A 374 0.51 16.05 -32.46
CA ALA A 374 0.75 14.71 -31.95
C ALA A 374 1.77 14.73 -30.79
N ILE A 375 1.47 14.04 -29.69
CA ILE A 375 2.36 13.93 -28.53
C ILE A 375 3.26 12.70 -28.70
N PRO A 376 4.58 12.85 -28.76
CA PRO A 376 5.50 11.72 -28.76
C PRO A 376 5.23 10.76 -27.58
N LEU A 377 5.32 9.44 -27.79
CA LEU A 377 4.94 8.44 -26.77
C LEU A 377 5.78 8.52 -25.48
N ASP A 378 7.00 9.01 -25.56
CA ASP A 378 7.87 9.27 -24.41
C ASP A 378 7.47 10.51 -23.61
N GLU A 379 6.82 11.49 -24.23
CA GLU A 379 6.18 12.65 -23.59
C GLU A 379 4.78 12.32 -23.07
N LEU A 380 4.05 11.44 -23.74
CA LEU A 380 2.69 11.03 -23.34
C LEU A 380 2.67 10.44 -21.93
N GLY A 381 3.71 9.67 -21.57
CA GLY A 381 3.84 9.11 -20.22
C GLY A 381 3.95 10.16 -19.10
N GLY A 382 4.28 11.42 -19.42
CA GLY A 382 4.27 12.55 -18.49
C GLY A 382 2.93 13.27 -18.38
N ARG A 383 1.90 12.83 -19.14
CA ARG A 383 0.53 13.39 -19.13
C ARG A 383 -0.41 12.44 -18.38
N ILE A 384 -0.25 12.34 -17.07
CA ILE A 384 -0.87 11.30 -16.22
C ILE A 384 -2.39 11.22 -16.41
N ASP A 385 -3.11 12.34 -16.36
CA ASP A 385 -4.57 12.35 -16.50
C ASP A 385 -5.03 11.88 -17.88
N LEU A 386 -4.33 12.34 -18.94
CA LEU A 386 -4.57 11.87 -20.30
C LEU A 386 -4.30 10.36 -20.42
N VAL A 387 -3.24 9.85 -19.79
CA VAL A 387 -2.95 8.40 -19.76
C VAL A 387 -4.04 7.64 -19.01
N LYS A 388 -4.54 8.14 -17.87
CA LYS A 388 -5.66 7.52 -17.14
C LYS A 388 -6.91 7.44 -18.01
N GLU A 389 -7.24 8.51 -18.75
CA GLU A 389 -8.36 8.52 -19.70
C GLU A 389 -8.15 7.49 -20.83
N ILE A 390 -6.96 7.46 -21.45
CA ILE A 390 -6.63 6.47 -22.50
C ILE A 390 -6.77 5.04 -21.95
N GLN A 391 -6.24 4.77 -20.77
CA GLN A 391 -6.31 3.45 -20.16
C GLN A 391 -7.74 3.04 -19.81
N ALA A 392 -8.56 3.97 -19.32
CA ALA A 392 -9.96 3.71 -18.98
C ALA A 392 -10.73 3.25 -20.24
N ILE A 393 -10.59 4.01 -21.33
CA ILE A 393 -11.24 3.71 -22.61
C ILE A 393 -10.72 2.39 -23.20
N LEU A 394 -9.40 2.16 -23.19
CA LEU A 394 -8.84 0.87 -23.65
C LEU A 394 -9.32 -0.30 -22.79
N GLY A 395 -9.61 -0.07 -21.51
CA GLY A 395 -10.19 -1.05 -20.61
C GLY A 395 -11.64 -1.39 -20.95
N GLU A 396 -12.48 -0.37 -21.13
CA GLU A 396 -13.88 -0.54 -21.58
C GLU A 396 -13.96 -1.24 -22.93
N GLN A 397 -13.02 -0.96 -23.83
CA GLN A 397 -12.95 -1.60 -25.14
C GLN A 397 -12.36 -3.03 -25.09
N GLY A 398 -11.89 -3.50 -23.94
CA GLY A 398 -11.43 -4.89 -23.75
C GLY A 398 -9.98 -5.15 -24.15
N TYR A 399 -9.16 -4.12 -24.33
CA TYR A 399 -7.72 -4.24 -24.62
C TYR A 399 -6.88 -4.28 -23.34
N LEU A 400 -7.19 -3.41 -22.37
CA LEU A 400 -6.33 -3.17 -21.21
C LEU A 400 -7.02 -3.54 -19.89
N ASP A 401 -6.40 -4.42 -19.12
CA ASP A 401 -6.93 -4.87 -17.84
C ASP A 401 -6.86 -3.78 -16.75
N PRO A 402 -7.92 -3.59 -15.94
CA PRO A 402 -7.94 -2.63 -14.84
C PRO A 402 -6.93 -2.98 -13.72
N PRO A 403 -6.65 -2.07 -12.77
CA PRO A 403 -7.12 -0.68 -12.70
C PRO A 403 -6.31 0.24 -13.62
N VAL A 404 -6.87 1.41 -13.90
CA VAL A 404 -6.13 2.54 -14.48
C VAL A 404 -5.14 3.08 -13.46
N ASP A 405 -3.92 3.38 -13.90
CA ASP A 405 -2.83 3.83 -13.02
C ASP A 405 -2.14 5.11 -13.53
N GLY A 406 -2.48 5.59 -14.72
CA GLY A 406 -1.83 6.75 -15.35
C GLY A 406 -0.41 6.47 -15.85
N LEU A 407 0.00 5.20 -15.86
CA LEU A 407 1.34 4.78 -16.26
C LEU A 407 1.33 4.20 -17.67
N LEU A 408 2.03 4.88 -18.57
CA LEU A 408 2.23 4.39 -19.94
C LEU A 408 3.34 3.32 -20.00
N GLY A 409 3.13 2.23 -19.25
CA GLY A 409 3.98 1.05 -19.21
C GLY A 409 3.86 0.16 -20.46
N SER A 410 4.61 -0.95 -20.49
CA SER A 410 4.67 -1.84 -21.66
C SER A 410 3.30 -2.37 -22.09
N ILE A 411 2.42 -2.69 -21.14
CA ILE A 411 1.08 -3.21 -21.44
C ILE A 411 0.16 -2.09 -21.95
N SER A 412 0.18 -0.90 -21.34
CA SER A 412 -0.57 0.26 -21.82
C SER A 412 -0.20 0.63 -23.26
N ARG A 413 1.11 0.60 -23.58
CA ARG A 413 1.62 0.84 -24.94
C ARG A 413 1.18 -0.24 -25.92
N TRP A 414 1.34 -1.51 -25.54
CA TRP A 414 0.88 -2.63 -26.34
C TRP A 414 -0.63 -2.52 -26.64
N ALA A 415 -1.45 -2.22 -25.63
CA ALA A 415 -2.89 -2.08 -25.80
C ALA A 415 -3.24 -0.93 -26.75
N LEU A 416 -2.57 0.22 -26.61
CA LEU A 416 -2.75 1.37 -27.51
C LEU A 416 -2.28 1.05 -28.95
N GLU A 417 -1.17 0.32 -29.11
CA GLU A 417 -0.66 -0.14 -30.40
C GLU A 417 -1.63 -1.10 -31.09
N GLU A 418 -2.16 -2.11 -30.37
CA GLU A 418 -3.14 -3.04 -30.93
C GLU A 418 -4.47 -2.35 -31.24
N PHE A 419 -4.90 -1.38 -30.42
CA PHE A 419 -6.04 -0.52 -30.72
C PHE A 419 -5.84 0.27 -32.03
N CYS A 420 -4.67 0.89 -32.20
CA CYS A 420 -4.36 1.67 -33.41
C CYS A 420 -4.33 0.76 -34.64
N LYS A 421 -3.68 -0.40 -34.56
CA LYS A 421 -3.65 -1.39 -35.65
C LYS A 421 -5.06 -1.83 -36.05
N GLN A 422 -5.90 -2.18 -35.08
CA GLN A 422 -7.30 -2.57 -35.33
C GLN A 422 -8.07 -1.46 -36.07
N ASN A 423 -7.79 -0.20 -35.74
CA ASN A 423 -8.46 0.97 -36.31
C ASN A 423 -7.75 1.57 -37.54
N ASN A 424 -6.75 0.89 -38.11
CA ASN A 424 -5.94 1.37 -39.25
C ASN A 424 -5.25 2.74 -38.99
N LEU A 425 -4.78 2.94 -37.76
CA LEU A 425 -4.03 4.12 -37.33
C LEU A 425 -2.56 3.77 -37.08
N SER A 426 -1.67 4.76 -37.19
CA SER A 426 -0.26 4.64 -36.82
C SER A 426 0.05 5.45 -35.56
N LEU A 427 0.93 4.90 -34.71
CA LEU A 427 1.52 5.57 -33.54
C LEU A 427 2.95 6.10 -33.81
N ASP A 428 3.45 5.97 -35.04
CA ASP A 428 4.84 6.33 -35.37
C ASP A 428 5.12 7.82 -35.09
N ASP A 429 4.14 8.68 -35.36
CA ASP A 429 4.21 10.13 -35.09
C ASP A 429 3.72 10.50 -33.66
N GLY A 430 3.46 9.50 -32.82
CA GLY A 430 2.95 9.68 -31.45
C GLY A 430 1.43 9.65 -31.34
N PHE A 431 0.92 10.11 -30.19
CA PHE A 431 -0.50 10.18 -29.88
C PHE A 431 -1.14 11.40 -30.55
N SER A 432 -1.83 11.15 -31.65
CA SER A 432 -2.43 12.18 -32.50
C SER A 432 -3.89 12.47 -32.13
N ARG A 433 -4.42 13.55 -32.71
CA ARG A 433 -5.84 13.89 -32.63
C ARG A 433 -6.74 12.79 -33.19
N ASP A 434 -6.33 12.13 -34.26
CA ASP A 434 -7.12 11.08 -34.89
C ASP A 434 -7.18 9.85 -33.98
N ILE A 435 -6.09 9.54 -33.27
CA ILE A 435 -6.09 8.49 -32.23
C ILE A 435 -7.02 8.87 -31.08
N ALA A 436 -6.93 10.09 -30.55
CA ALA A 436 -7.80 10.55 -29.46
C ALA A 436 -9.28 10.47 -29.82
N ARG A 437 -9.66 10.90 -31.03
CA ARG A 437 -11.04 10.81 -31.54
C ARG A 437 -11.50 9.38 -31.73
N THR A 438 -10.65 8.53 -32.31
CA THR A 438 -10.99 7.14 -32.57
C THR A 438 -11.07 6.33 -31.28
N LEU A 439 -10.28 6.66 -30.24
CA LEU A 439 -10.46 6.08 -28.91
C LEU A 439 -11.87 6.33 -28.37
N VAL A 440 -12.41 7.55 -28.52
CA VAL A 440 -13.78 7.85 -28.10
C VAL A 440 -14.83 7.17 -28.99
N SER A 441 -14.56 7.05 -30.29
CA SER A 441 -15.48 6.45 -31.27
C SER A 441 -14.71 5.55 -32.25
N PRO A 442 -14.48 4.27 -31.90
CA PRO A 442 -13.71 3.35 -32.73
C PRO A 442 -14.35 3.09 -34.08
N ALA A 443 -13.55 3.12 -35.16
CA ALA A 443 -14.01 2.75 -36.49
C ALA A 443 -14.17 1.23 -36.64
N ASN A 444 -13.26 0.48 -36.01
CA ASN A 444 -13.25 -0.98 -35.98
C ASN A 444 -13.14 -1.45 -34.51
N PRO A 445 -14.23 -1.43 -33.74
CA PRO A 445 -14.20 -1.95 -32.37
C PRO A 445 -13.85 -3.44 -32.36
N LEU A 446 -13.31 -3.95 -31.24
CA LEU A 446 -13.22 -5.38 -31.02
C LEU A 446 -14.62 -6.01 -31.08
N PRO A 447 -14.76 -7.23 -31.63
CA PRO A 447 -16.05 -7.88 -31.71
C PRO A 447 -16.60 -8.13 -30.30
N ASP A 448 -17.91 -7.97 -30.16
CA ASP A 448 -18.61 -8.45 -28.97
C ASP A 448 -18.54 -9.97 -28.87
N ILE A 449 -18.63 -10.48 -27.64
CA ILE A 449 -18.62 -11.91 -27.39
C ILE A 449 -19.92 -12.50 -27.92
N LYS A 450 -19.82 -13.39 -28.90
CA LYS A 450 -20.97 -14.11 -29.45
C LYS A 450 -21.31 -15.31 -28.58
N ALA A 451 -22.60 -15.52 -28.35
CA ALA A 451 -23.09 -16.74 -27.72
C ALA A 451 -22.64 -17.97 -28.53
N GLY A 452 -22.02 -18.93 -27.85
CA GLY A 452 -21.59 -20.20 -28.43
C GLY A 452 -22.72 -21.23 -28.51
N ASN A 453 -23.88 -20.94 -27.92
CA ASN A 453 -24.95 -21.90 -27.61
C ASN A 453 -24.42 -23.08 -26.78
N THR A 454 -23.55 -22.78 -25.81
CA THR A 454 -22.97 -23.77 -24.89
C THR A 454 -23.23 -23.36 -23.45
N TRP A 455 -23.07 -24.29 -22.50
CA TRP A 455 -23.21 -23.96 -21.08
C TRP A 455 -22.24 -22.86 -20.61
N PHE A 456 -21.12 -22.67 -21.32
CA PHE A 456 -20.12 -21.64 -21.01
C PHE A 456 -20.66 -20.22 -21.25
N ASP A 457 -21.74 -20.06 -22.03
CA ASP A 457 -22.41 -18.76 -22.18
C ASP A 457 -22.93 -18.24 -20.84
N ARG A 458 -23.30 -19.13 -19.90
CA ARG A 458 -23.68 -18.75 -18.53
C ARG A 458 -22.52 -18.22 -17.71
N VAL A 459 -21.31 -18.73 -17.93
CA VAL A 459 -20.08 -18.20 -17.31
C VAL A 459 -19.82 -16.77 -17.79
N ILE A 460 -19.93 -16.53 -19.10
CA ILE A 460 -19.78 -15.19 -19.68
C ILE A 460 -20.87 -14.24 -19.17
N ALA A 461 -22.13 -14.69 -19.12
CA ALA A 461 -23.23 -13.90 -18.59
C ALA A 461 -23.00 -13.50 -17.13
N TYR A 462 -22.58 -14.45 -16.27
CA TYR A 462 -22.26 -14.16 -14.88
C TYR A 462 -21.09 -13.19 -14.73
N MET A 463 -20.01 -13.36 -15.50
CA MET A 463 -18.88 -12.42 -15.49
C MET A 463 -19.32 -11.00 -15.86
N ASN A 464 -20.17 -10.85 -16.89
CA ASN A 464 -20.71 -9.55 -17.28
C ASN A 464 -21.62 -8.96 -16.20
N ASP A 465 -22.52 -9.76 -15.60
CA ASP A 465 -23.41 -9.34 -14.50
C ASP A 465 -22.62 -8.81 -13.30
N LYS A 466 -21.52 -9.49 -12.94
CA LYS A 466 -20.62 -9.06 -11.86
C LYS A 466 -19.67 -7.92 -12.24
N GLY A 467 -19.71 -7.43 -13.48
CA GLY A 467 -18.78 -6.41 -13.99
C GLY A 467 -17.32 -6.89 -14.03
N TYR A 468 -17.09 -8.21 -14.12
CA TYR A 468 -15.75 -8.77 -14.27
C TYR A 468 -15.22 -8.49 -15.66
N TRP A 469 -13.98 -8.00 -15.70
CA TRP A 469 -13.37 -7.58 -16.95
C TRP A 469 -12.94 -8.79 -17.79
N ILE A 470 -13.30 -8.77 -19.08
CA ILE A 470 -12.91 -9.80 -20.06
C ILE A 470 -12.05 -9.14 -21.13
N CYS A 471 -10.84 -9.66 -21.34
CA CYS A 471 -10.04 -9.23 -22.48
C CYS A 471 -10.66 -9.78 -23.76
N ARG A 472 -10.98 -8.89 -24.70
CA ARG A 472 -11.59 -9.26 -25.99
C ARG A 472 -10.57 -9.35 -27.13
N HIS A 473 -9.31 -9.02 -26.88
CA HIS A 473 -8.27 -9.08 -27.90
C HIS A 473 -8.00 -10.55 -28.31
N PRO A 474 -7.99 -10.90 -29.61
CA PRO A 474 -7.89 -12.31 -30.05
C PRO A 474 -6.61 -13.05 -29.68
N GLY A 475 -5.54 -12.30 -29.44
CA GLY A 475 -4.27 -12.86 -28.95
C GLY A 475 -4.20 -13.06 -27.43
N CYS A 476 -5.30 -12.87 -26.69
CA CYS A 476 -5.27 -12.87 -25.23
C CYS A 476 -6.14 -13.98 -24.62
N THR A 477 -5.69 -14.49 -23.47
CA THR A 477 -6.34 -15.56 -22.71
C THR A 477 -6.93 -15.00 -21.41
N ASN A 478 -8.15 -15.41 -21.09
CA ASN A 478 -8.85 -15.15 -19.83
C ASN A 478 -8.86 -16.44 -19.00
N ILE A 479 -8.72 -16.32 -17.67
CA ILE A 479 -8.65 -17.48 -16.76
C ILE A 479 -9.87 -17.47 -15.83
N VAL A 480 -10.55 -18.61 -15.73
CA VAL A 480 -11.71 -18.81 -14.86
C VAL A 480 -11.56 -20.12 -14.11
N TYR A 481 -11.90 -20.11 -12.83
CA TYR A 481 -12.16 -21.30 -12.05
C TYR A 481 -13.64 -21.33 -11.67
N LEU A 482 -14.28 -22.48 -11.82
CA LEU A 482 -15.69 -22.69 -11.50
C LEU A 482 -15.80 -23.81 -10.48
N GLU A 483 -16.22 -23.47 -9.26
CA GLU A 483 -16.35 -24.41 -8.15
C GLU A 483 -17.61 -25.27 -8.29
N GLY A 484 -17.52 -26.56 -7.95
CA GLY A 484 -18.69 -27.46 -7.88
C GLY A 484 -19.33 -27.79 -9.23
N ALA A 485 -18.56 -27.82 -10.32
CA ALA A 485 -19.07 -28.01 -11.68
C ALA A 485 -18.40 -29.18 -12.43
N ASN A 486 -19.21 -29.91 -13.21
CA ASN A 486 -18.75 -30.97 -14.11
C ASN A 486 -18.39 -30.39 -15.50
N PRO A 487 -17.53 -31.07 -16.28
CA PRO A 487 -17.12 -30.61 -17.62
C PRO A 487 -18.26 -30.38 -18.63
N ASP A 488 -19.43 -30.96 -18.40
CA ASP A 488 -20.63 -30.80 -19.22
C ASP A 488 -21.51 -29.60 -18.81
N GLY A 489 -21.08 -28.82 -17.81
CA GLY A 489 -21.80 -27.65 -17.32
C GLY A 489 -22.94 -27.96 -16.35
N THR A 490 -22.97 -29.15 -15.77
CA THR A 490 -23.86 -29.51 -14.66
C THR A 490 -23.18 -29.30 -13.31
N LEU A 491 -23.97 -29.09 -12.25
CA LEU A 491 -23.46 -29.03 -10.87
C LEU A 491 -23.10 -30.44 -10.35
N ASN A 492 -22.10 -30.51 -9.47
CA ASN A 492 -21.84 -31.70 -8.65
C ASN A 492 -22.12 -31.43 -7.17
N ASP A 493 -21.83 -32.41 -6.30
CA ASP A 493 -22.14 -32.38 -4.87
C ASP A 493 -21.16 -31.53 -4.03
N ASP A 494 -20.23 -30.84 -4.68
CA ASP A 494 -19.18 -30.02 -4.09
C ASP A 494 -18.41 -30.70 -2.94
N ARG A 495 -18.10 -31.98 -3.11
CA ARG A 495 -17.56 -32.80 -2.01
C ARG A 495 -16.13 -32.37 -1.65
N PRO A 496 -15.82 -32.15 -0.35
CA PRO A 496 -14.48 -31.79 0.07
C PRO A 496 -13.41 -32.80 -0.34
N ASN A 497 -12.21 -32.28 -0.63
CA ASN A 497 -11.01 -33.05 -0.98
C ASN A 497 -11.10 -33.82 -2.32
N VAL A 498 -11.87 -33.31 -3.28
CA VAL A 498 -12.01 -33.85 -4.64
C VAL A 498 -11.54 -32.80 -5.67
N PHE A 499 -11.07 -33.23 -6.83
CA PHE A 499 -10.86 -32.37 -7.99
C PHE A 499 -12.17 -32.26 -8.80
N ASN A 500 -13.18 -31.66 -8.18
CA ASN A 500 -14.55 -31.50 -8.68
C ASN A 500 -14.87 -30.07 -9.16
N ASP A 501 -13.84 -29.24 -9.32
CA ASP A 501 -13.97 -27.91 -9.91
C ASP A 501 -13.39 -27.92 -11.33
N LEU A 502 -13.68 -26.86 -12.08
CA LEU A 502 -13.10 -26.65 -13.40
C LEU A 502 -12.09 -25.53 -13.37
N ARG A 503 -10.85 -25.82 -13.80
CA ARG A 503 -9.93 -24.80 -14.29
C ARG A 503 -10.22 -24.58 -15.76
N MET A 504 -10.41 -23.34 -16.17
CA MET A 504 -10.71 -22.98 -17.54
C MET A 504 -9.83 -21.82 -18.03
N ALA A 505 -9.52 -21.87 -19.32
CA ALA A 505 -8.88 -20.78 -20.04
C ALA A 505 -9.63 -20.56 -21.35
N PHE A 506 -9.94 -19.30 -21.68
CA PHE A 506 -10.64 -19.00 -22.92
C PHE A 506 -10.10 -17.76 -23.64
N SER A 507 -10.23 -17.75 -24.96
CA SER A 507 -10.00 -16.58 -25.81
C SER A 507 -11.22 -16.30 -26.67
N ILE A 508 -11.25 -15.11 -27.27
CA ILE A 508 -12.31 -14.66 -28.16
C ILE A 508 -11.66 -14.41 -29.51
N ASP A 509 -12.07 -15.11 -30.56
CA ASP A 509 -11.46 -14.92 -31.88
C ASP A 509 -11.84 -13.58 -32.53
N SER A 510 -11.26 -13.29 -33.69
CA SER A 510 -11.52 -12.04 -34.43
C SER A 510 -12.98 -11.89 -34.93
N ARG A 511 -13.81 -12.92 -34.79
CA ARG A 511 -15.24 -12.91 -35.12
C ARG A 511 -16.13 -12.87 -33.87
N GLY A 512 -15.54 -12.82 -32.67
CA GLY A 512 -16.24 -12.82 -31.39
C GLY A 512 -16.57 -14.20 -30.85
N ALA A 513 -16.11 -15.29 -31.48
CA ALA A 513 -16.42 -16.65 -31.05
C ALA A 513 -15.48 -17.12 -29.94
N LEU A 514 -16.04 -17.78 -28.92
CA LEU A 514 -15.32 -18.30 -27.77
C LEU A 514 -14.52 -19.56 -28.13
N GLN A 515 -13.28 -19.62 -27.68
CA GLN A 515 -12.43 -20.81 -27.71
C GLN A 515 -12.11 -21.17 -26.26
N VAL A 516 -12.64 -22.29 -25.77
CA VAL A 516 -12.57 -22.67 -24.35
C VAL A 516 -11.78 -23.96 -24.18
N ALA A 517 -10.82 -23.95 -23.25
CA ALA A 517 -10.16 -25.14 -22.75
C ALA A 517 -10.48 -25.31 -21.25
N SER A 518 -10.78 -26.55 -20.84
CA SER A 518 -11.16 -26.88 -19.46
C SER A 518 -10.38 -28.10 -18.95
N TRP A 519 -10.02 -28.08 -17.68
CA TRP A 519 -9.35 -29.18 -17.00
C TRP A 519 -9.96 -29.40 -15.61
N GLU A 520 -9.97 -30.66 -15.17
CA GLU A 520 -10.28 -31.03 -13.78
C GLU A 520 -9.35 -30.26 -12.82
N GLY A 521 -9.92 -29.65 -11.80
CA GLY A 521 -9.19 -28.84 -10.85
C GLY A 521 -9.90 -28.73 -9.52
N THR A 522 -9.35 -27.86 -8.68
CA THR A 522 -9.91 -27.48 -7.38
C THR A 522 -9.51 -26.04 -7.06
N THR A 523 -10.43 -25.31 -6.45
CA THR A 523 -10.22 -24.01 -5.80
C THR A 523 -10.14 -24.16 -4.27
N GLU A 524 -10.34 -25.39 -3.78
CA GLU A 524 -10.44 -25.74 -2.38
C GLU A 524 -9.11 -26.29 -1.81
N PRO A 525 -8.92 -26.19 -0.48
CA PRO A 525 -7.86 -26.91 0.21
C PRO A 525 -8.15 -28.42 0.26
N GLY A 526 -7.09 -29.22 0.21
CA GLY A 526 -7.19 -30.65 0.53
C GLY A 526 -7.51 -30.87 2.01
N ARG A 527 -8.17 -31.99 2.33
CA ARG A 527 -8.61 -32.37 3.69
C ARG A 527 -7.51 -32.18 4.74
N ARG A 528 -6.28 -32.55 4.39
CA ARG A 528 -5.10 -32.38 5.25
C ARG A 528 -4.97 -30.96 5.80
N TYR A 529 -5.16 -29.94 4.96
CA TYR A 529 -4.94 -28.55 5.32
C TYR A 529 -6.13 -27.92 6.03
N THR A 530 -7.35 -28.41 5.79
CA THR A 530 -8.52 -28.05 6.60
C THR A 530 -8.41 -28.65 8.01
N GLU A 531 -8.10 -29.94 8.12
CA GLU A 531 -8.01 -30.61 9.41
C GLU A 531 -6.77 -30.17 10.21
N ARG A 532 -5.66 -29.90 9.51
CA ARG A 532 -4.37 -29.47 10.06
C ARG A 532 -3.81 -28.29 9.24
N PRO A 533 -4.24 -27.05 9.53
CA PRO A 533 -3.74 -25.85 8.87
C PRO A 533 -2.23 -25.70 8.96
N LEU A 534 -1.68 -24.86 8.08
CA LEU A 534 -0.25 -24.54 8.10
C LEU A 534 0.16 -23.89 9.44
N PRO A 535 1.40 -24.09 9.91
CA PRO A 535 1.89 -23.45 11.13
C PRO A 535 1.67 -21.93 11.09
N ASN A 536 1.26 -21.35 12.22
CA ASN A 536 1.00 -19.91 12.40
C ASN A 536 -0.15 -19.35 11.54
N VAL A 537 -1.05 -20.21 11.06
CA VAL A 537 -2.26 -19.80 10.34
C VAL A 537 -3.48 -20.42 11.01
N THR A 538 -4.49 -19.60 11.32
CA THR A 538 -5.74 -20.06 11.92
C THR A 538 -6.75 -20.39 10.82
N GLY A 539 -6.88 -21.68 10.49
CA GLY A 539 -7.83 -22.20 9.50
C GLY A 539 -7.27 -22.32 8.08
N ALA A 540 -7.92 -23.16 7.26
CA ALA A 540 -7.54 -23.31 5.86
C ALA A 540 -7.94 -22.09 5.02
N ALA A 541 -7.18 -21.79 3.98
CA ALA A 541 -7.50 -20.70 3.06
C ALA A 541 -8.47 -21.18 1.97
N ARG A 542 -9.59 -20.49 1.83
CA ARG A 542 -10.55 -20.66 0.73
C ARG A 542 -10.70 -19.33 0.01
N ILE A 543 -10.21 -19.22 -1.22
CA ILE A 543 -10.21 -17.93 -1.95
C ILE A 543 -11.66 -17.44 -2.07
N ALA A 544 -11.90 -16.19 -1.70
CA ALA A 544 -13.21 -15.56 -1.88
C ALA A 544 -13.56 -15.51 -3.37
N PHE A 545 -14.83 -15.68 -3.70
CA PHE A 545 -15.27 -15.53 -5.09
C PHE A 545 -15.03 -14.09 -5.56
N GLY A 546 -14.58 -13.94 -6.80
CA GLY A 546 -14.10 -12.67 -7.28
C GLY A 546 -13.19 -12.78 -8.50
N GLN A 547 -12.81 -11.63 -9.04
CA GLN A 547 -11.78 -11.52 -10.07
C GLN A 547 -10.53 -10.82 -9.51
N TYR A 548 -9.37 -11.44 -9.69
CA TYR A 548 -8.12 -10.97 -9.10
C TYR A 548 -7.02 -10.84 -10.14
N LYS A 549 -6.37 -9.67 -10.19
CA LYS A 549 -5.11 -9.43 -10.89
C LYS A 549 -3.96 -9.75 -9.94
N SER A 550 -3.67 -11.05 -9.73
CA SER A 550 -2.80 -11.47 -8.62
C SER A 550 -1.66 -12.42 -8.94
N TRP A 551 -1.55 -12.93 -10.17
CA TRP A 551 -0.53 -13.94 -10.48
C TRP A 551 0.33 -13.60 -11.70
N VAL A 552 1.60 -13.99 -11.67
CA VAL A 552 2.53 -13.89 -12.81
C VAL A 552 3.14 -15.26 -13.11
N VAL A 553 3.62 -15.49 -14.33
CA VAL A 553 4.36 -16.71 -14.64
C VAL A 553 5.63 -16.80 -13.78
N GLY A 554 5.80 -17.93 -13.11
CA GLY A 554 6.91 -18.21 -12.20
C GLY A 554 7.09 -19.70 -11.98
N PHE A 555 7.65 -20.09 -10.83
CA PHE A 555 7.87 -21.49 -10.46
C PHE A 555 7.29 -21.77 -9.07
N HIS A 556 6.38 -22.74 -9.00
CA HIS A 556 5.97 -23.32 -7.73
C HIS A 556 7.09 -24.25 -7.23
N ARG A 557 7.53 -24.06 -5.97
CA ARG A 557 8.61 -24.86 -5.34
C ARG A 557 9.89 -24.99 -6.19
N LYS A 558 10.41 -23.86 -6.70
CA LYS A 558 11.56 -23.77 -7.63
C LYS A 558 12.80 -24.62 -7.26
N SER A 559 13.04 -24.86 -5.97
CA SER A 559 14.20 -25.62 -5.46
C SER A 559 13.84 -27.03 -4.98
N SER A 560 12.65 -27.54 -5.32
CA SER A 560 12.18 -28.89 -4.96
C SER A 560 12.21 -29.81 -6.19
N PRO A 561 12.36 -31.14 -6.02
CA PRO A 561 12.13 -32.11 -7.10
C PRO A 561 10.72 -32.03 -7.71
N THR A 562 9.77 -31.48 -6.95
CA THR A 562 8.39 -31.25 -7.40
C THR A 562 8.17 -29.86 -8.03
N GLY A 563 9.25 -29.10 -8.22
CA GLY A 563 9.22 -27.76 -8.77
C GLY A 563 8.78 -27.73 -10.22
N HIS A 564 7.85 -26.84 -10.56
CA HIS A 564 7.33 -26.72 -11.93
C HIS A 564 6.86 -25.29 -12.21
N GLU A 565 6.74 -24.95 -13.51
CA GLU A 565 6.21 -23.67 -13.96
C GLU A 565 4.76 -23.51 -13.51
N ALA A 566 4.39 -22.33 -13.03
CA ALA A 566 3.09 -22.04 -12.44
C ALA A 566 2.78 -20.55 -12.53
N LEU A 567 1.52 -20.18 -12.28
CA LEU A 567 1.17 -18.81 -11.94
C LEU A 567 1.41 -18.60 -10.45
N VAL A 568 2.33 -17.72 -10.10
CA VAL A 568 2.76 -17.47 -8.71
C VAL A 568 2.11 -16.20 -8.18
N GLN A 569 1.59 -16.27 -6.96
CA GLN A 569 0.95 -15.12 -6.33
C GLN A 569 1.95 -13.96 -6.13
N VAL A 570 1.58 -12.78 -6.62
CA VAL A 570 2.34 -11.54 -6.42
C VAL A 570 1.51 -10.37 -5.90
N ARG A 571 0.17 -10.51 -5.86
CA ARG A 571 -0.71 -9.59 -5.14
C ARG A 571 -1.66 -10.31 -4.18
N PRO A 572 -2.16 -9.57 -3.16
CA PRO A 572 -3.13 -10.13 -2.24
C PRO A 572 -4.36 -10.69 -2.94
N VAL A 573 -4.84 -11.81 -2.43
CA VAL A 573 -6.18 -12.32 -2.70
C VAL A 573 -6.94 -12.35 -1.37
N ALA A 574 -8.25 -12.21 -1.43
CA ALA A 574 -9.08 -12.38 -0.25
C ALA A 574 -9.38 -13.88 -0.07
N VAL A 575 -9.35 -14.36 1.17
CA VAL A 575 -9.63 -15.74 1.54
C VAL A 575 -10.51 -15.77 2.77
N TYR A 576 -11.43 -16.73 2.83
CA TYR A 576 -12.11 -17.11 4.05
C TYR A 576 -11.25 -18.13 4.80
N ARG A 577 -11.11 -17.92 6.12
CA ARG A 577 -10.32 -18.79 7.00
C ARG A 577 -11.22 -19.79 7.71
N ASP A 578 -11.22 -21.01 7.18
CA ASP A 578 -11.99 -22.16 7.69
C ASP A 578 -11.41 -22.65 9.02
N ARG A 579 -11.85 -21.99 10.10
CA ARG A 579 -11.40 -22.25 11.48
C ARG A 579 -12.21 -23.35 12.15
N ASN A 580 -13.50 -23.43 11.82
CA ASN A 580 -14.43 -24.40 12.36
C ASN A 580 -14.34 -25.77 11.64
N LYS A 581 -13.60 -25.86 10.52
CA LYS A 581 -13.33 -27.07 9.74
C LYS A 581 -14.60 -27.64 9.11
N ASP A 582 -15.53 -26.77 8.75
CA ASP A 582 -16.81 -27.16 8.13
C ASP A 582 -16.74 -27.24 6.60
N TYR A 583 -15.57 -26.91 6.04
CA TYR A 583 -15.27 -26.93 4.61
C TYR A 583 -15.97 -25.85 3.80
N LYS A 584 -16.49 -24.79 4.43
CA LYS A 584 -17.25 -23.74 3.74
C LYS A 584 -16.53 -22.39 3.80
N ARG A 585 -17.04 -21.42 3.03
CA ARG A 585 -16.62 -20.00 3.11
C ARG A 585 -17.53 -19.18 4.02
N LEU A 586 -18.81 -19.57 4.10
CA LEU A 586 -19.86 -18.78 4.74
C LEU A 586 -19.68 -18.76 6.25
N GLY A 587 -19.63 -17.57 6.85
CA GLY A 587 -19.47 -17.39 8.30
C GLY A 587 -18.02 -17.34 8.79
N ASP A 588 -17.06 -17.58 7.91
CA ASP A 588 -15.63 -17.50 8.24
C ASP A 588 -15.10 -16.07 8.21
N GLN A 589 -14.00 -15.83 8.93
CA GLN A 589 -13.29 -14.56 8.88
C GLN A 589 -12.64 -14.36 7.51
N LEU A 590 -12.91 -13.20 6.90
CA LEU A 590 -12.20 -12.73 5.73
C LEU A 590 -10.78 -12.28 6.10
N ASP A 591 -9.79 -12.82 5.40
CA ASP A 591 -8.38 -12.46 5.49
C ASP A 591 -7.89 -12.09 4.08
N GLN A 592 -6.96 -11.15 3.96
CA GLN A 592 -6.42 -10.73 2.68
C GLN A 592 -4.92 -10.51 2.73
N GLY A 593 -4.20 -11.15 1.83
CA GLY A 593 -2.75 -11.11 1.87
C GLY A 593 -2.07 -11.98 0.83
N LEU A 594 -0.74 -12.03 0.95
CA LEU A 594 0.10 -12.95 0.20
C LEU A 594 0.23 -14.24 0.99
N PHE A 595 -0.38 -15.31 0.48
CA PHE A 595 -0.47 -16.61 1.16
C PHE A 595 0.35 -17.69 0.45
N GLY A 596 1.00 -17.36 -0.67
CA GLY A 596 1.68 -18.34 -1.52
C GLY A 596 0.70 -19.22 -2.31
N ILE A 597 -0.52 -18.74 -2.51
CA ILE A 597 -1.61 -19.41 -3.24
C ILE A 597 -1.30 -19.31 -4.74
N ASN A 598 -0.68 -20.35 -5.29
CA ASN A 598 -0.28 -20.41 -6.69
C ASN A 598 -1.35 -21.12 -7.54
N GLN A 599 -1.31 -20.93 -8.86
CA GLN A 599 -2.03 -21.79 -9.81
C GLN A 599 -1.07 -22.83 -10.41
N HIS A 600 -1.20 -24.09 -10.00
CA HIS A 600 -0.20 -25.12 -10.26
C HIS A 600 -0.80 -26.51 -10.52
N CYS A 601 0.03 -27.53 -10.80
CA CYS A 601 -0.46 -28.88 -11.05
C CYS A 601 -0.73 -29.67 -9.77
N GLY A 602 -1.70 -30.58 -9.81
CA GLY A 602 -2.10 -31.49 -8.73
C GLY A 602 -1.30 -32.79 -8.70
N TYR A 603 -0.14 -32.81 -9.35
CA TYR A 603 0.82 -33.92 -9.38
C TYR A 603 0.30 -35.25 -9.94
N ASP A 604 -0.79 -35.23 -10.71
CA ASP A 604 -1.51 -36.43 -11.17
C ASP A 604 -2.14 -37.24 -10.03
N ASN A 605 -2.49 -36.57 -8.93
CA ASN A 605 -3.24 -37.20 -7.84
C ASN A 605 -4.58 -37.79 -8.34
N PRO A 606 -5.12 -38.80 -7.64
CA PRO A 606 -6.47 -39.31 -7.90
C PRO A 606 -7.52 -38.20 -7.86
N ILE A 607 -8.54 -38.31 -8.71
CA ILE A 607 -9.61 -37.30 -8.82
C ILE A 607 -10.36 -37.11 -7.50
N ASP A 608 -10.49 -38.16 -6.71
CA ASP A 608 -11.17 -38.18 -5.42
C ASP A 608 -10.28 -37.81 -4.23
N ASN A 609 -9.05 -37.35 -4.48
CA ASN A 609 -8.11 -37.00 -3.41
C ASN A 609 -7.12 -35.88 -3.78
N ILE A 610 -7.42 -34.65 -3.38
CA ILE A 610 -6.50 -33.50 -3.49
C ILE A 610 -5.20 -33.75 -2.74
N GLY A 611 -5.27 -34.40 -1.57
CA GLY A 611 -4.12 -34.72 -0.73
C GLY A 611 -3.40 -33.46 -0.23
N SER A 612 -2.08 -33.38 -0.42
CA SER A 612 -1.26 -32.23 -0.01
C SER A 612 -1.01 -31.23 -1.15
N SER A 613 -1.76 -31.33 -2.25
CA SER A 613 -1.56 -30.50 -3.43
C SER A 613 -2.08 -29.07 -3.26
N SER A 614 -3.07 -28.83 -2.41
CA SER A 614 -3.63 -27.49 -2.19
C SER A 614 -3.81 -27.18 -0.71
N ALA A 615 -3.16 -26.12 -0.22
CA ALA A 615 -3.47 -25.50 1.07
C ALA A 615 -4.41 -24.28 0.90
N GLY A 616 -5.12 -24.22 -0.22
CA GLY A 616 -5.83 -23.03 -0.75
C GLY A 616 -5.29 -22.54 -2.10
N CYS A 617 -4.43 -23.32 -2.75
CA CYS A 617 -3.97 -23.06 -4.12
C CYS A 617 -5.08 -23.34 -5.13
N LEU A 618 -4.98 -22.71 -6.31
CA LEU A 618 -5.79 -23.10 -7.45
C LEU A 618 -5.06 -24.22 -8.20
N VAL A 619 -5.63 -25.42 -8.26
CA VAL A 619 -4.87 -26.59 -8.73
C VAL A 619 -5.60 -27.26 -9.88
N GLY A 620 -4.92 -27.47 -11.01
CA GLY A 620 -5.42 -28.40 -12.04
C GLY A 620 -4.78 -29.75 -11.88
N ARG A 621 -5.57 -30.82 -11.91
CA ARG A 621 -5.16 -32.14 -11.41
C ARG A 621 -3.94 -32.73 -12.12
N THR A 622 -3.95 -32.74 -13.45
CA THR A 622 -2.92 -33.44 -14.25
C THR A 622 -1.75 -32.54 -14.62
N LYS A 623 -0.55 -33.13 -14.67
CA LYS A 623 0.67 -32.46 -15.16
C LYS A 623 0.57 -32.13 -16.65
N SER A 624 -0.06 -32.98 -17.46
CA SER A 624 -0.25 -32.74 -18.89
C SER A 624 -1.14 -31.51 -19.14
N GLY A 625 -2.33 -31.47 -18.53
CA GLY A 625 -3.24 -30.33 -18.64
C GLY A 625 -2.64 -29.05 -18.09
N HIS A 626 -1.81 -29.14 -17.04
CA HIS A 626 -1.09 -27.98 -16.53
C HIS A 626 -0.04 -27.43 -17.52
N ARG A 627 0.68 -28.30 -18.25
CA ARG A 627 1.62 -27.84 -19.30
C ARG A 627 0.89 -27.16 -20.45
N GLU A 628 -0.29 -27.65 -20.82
CA GLU A 628 -1.14 -27.02 -21.82
C GLU A 628 -1.63 -25.64 -21.36
N PHE A 629 -2.14 -25.56 -20.13
CA PHE A 629 -2.53 -24.30 -19.51
C PHE A 629 -1.38 -23.27 -19.52
N MET A 630 -0.18 -23.66 -19.05
CA MET A 630 0.98 -22.76 -19.05
C MET A 630 1.42 -22.36 -20.48
N ARG A 631 1.28 -23.26 -21.47
CA ARG A 631 1.56 -22.95 -22.87
C ARG A 631 0.63 -21.85 -23.39
N MET A 632 -0.67 -21.97 -23.18
CA MET A 632 -1.66 -20.96 -23.59
C MET A 632 -1.35 -19.59 -22.97
N LEU A 633 -1.05 -19.54 -21.67
CA LEU A 633 -0.70 -18.28 -21.00
C LEU A 633 0.57 -17.64 -21.56
N LYS A 634 1.53 -18.44 -22.02
CA LYS A 634 2.77 -17.93 -22.62
C LYS A 634 2.59 -17.52 -24.07
N GLU A 635 1.53 -17.99 -24.74
CA GLU A 635 1.13 -17.52 -26.07
C GLU A 635 0.33 -16.20 -25.99
N ASP A 636 -0.17 -15.80 -24.81
CA ASP A 636 -0.88 -14.53 -24.59
C ASP A 636 -0.05 -13.31 -25.01
N ALA A 637 -0.65 -12.45 -25.84
CA ALA A 637 -0.01 -11.25 -26.39
C ALA A 637 0.49 -10.28 -25.30
N ARG A 638 -0.21 -10.16 -24.16
CA ARG A 638 0.21 -9.31 -23.02
C ARG A 638 1.45 -9.90 -22.34
N TYR A 639 1.51 -11.22 -22.22
CA TYR A 639 2.70 -11.89 -21.69
C TYR A 639 3.90 -11.75 -22.64
N GLN A 640 3.69 -11.85 -23.95
CA GLN A 640 4.72 -11.62 -24.96
C GLN A 640 5.23 -10.17 -24.91
N ALA A 641 4.33 -9.20 -24.73
CA ALA A 641 4.68 -7.79 -24.54
C ALA A 641 5.46 -7.55 -23.23
N LEU A 642 5.07 -8.20 -22.13
CA LEU A 642 5.76 -8.11 -20.85
C LEU A 642 5.74 -9.48 -20.13
N PRO A 643 6.88 -10.21 -20.04
CA PRO A 643 6.92 -11.51 -19.37
C PRO A 643 6.63 -11.49 -17.86
N SER A 644 6.47 -10.31 -17.26
CA SER A 644 6.00 -10.11 -15.89
C SER A 644 4.54 -9.64 -15.82
N TYR A 645 3.80 -9.78 -16.92
CA TYR A 645 2.36 -9.52 -16.98
C TYR A 645 1.64 -10.31 -15.89
N ARG A 646 0.71 -9.62 -15.23
CA ARG A 646 -0.06 -10.17 -14.13
C ARG A 646 -1.43 -10.57 -14.66
N PHE A 647 -1.68 -11.87 -14.67
CA PHE A 647 -2.93 -12.43 -15.15
C PHE A 647 -4.08 -12.13 -14.20
N MET A 648 -5.22 -11.82 -14.82
CA MET A 648 -6.54 -11.80 -14.21
C MET A 648 -7.06 -13.23 -14.09
N THR A 649 -7.65 -13.57 -12.95
CA THR A 649 -8.33 -14.86 -12.76
C THR A 649 -9.62 -14.64 -12.02
N ALA A 650 -10.72 -15.13 -12.58
CA ALA A 650 -12.01 -15.18 -11.91
C ALA A 650 -12.17 -16.52 -11.18
N ILE A 651 -12.66 -16.49 -9.95
CA ILE A 651 -13.03 -17.67 -9.16
C ILE A 651 -14.52 -17.53 -8.88
N LEU A 652 -15.32 -18.46 -9.40
CA LEU A 652 -16.77 -18.34 -9.47
C LEU A 652 -17.48 -19.48 -8.73
N PRO A 653 -18.59 -19.20 -8.03
CA PRO A 653 -19.43 -20.23 -7.44
C PRO A 653 -20.29 -20.90 -8.51
N GLY A 654 -20.10 -22.20 -8.76
CA GLY A 654 -20.88 -22.93 -9.76
C GLY A 654 -22.39 -22.84 -9.54
N GLU A 655 -22.82 -22.88 -8.28
CA GLU A 655 -24.23 -22.80 -7.89
C GLU A 655 -24.91 -21.51 -8.36
N GLU A 656 -24.22 -20.36 -8.38
CA GLU A 656 -24.80 -19.11 -8.89
C GLU A 656 -24.66 -18.98 -10.41
N VAL A 657 -23.61 -19.57 -10.99
CA VAL A 657 -23.31 -19.46 -12.43
C VAL A 657 -24.18 -20.37 -13.28
N LEU A 658 -24.46 -21.59 -12.82
CA LEU A 658 -25.08 -22.65 -13.62
C LEU A 658 -26.58 -22.86 -13.35
N ARG A 659 -27.16 -22.14 -12.38
CA ARG A 659 -28.58 -22.23 -12.03
C ARG A 659 -29.50 -21.54 -13.02
#